data_AF-A0A271JCU6-F1
#
_entry.id   AF-A0A271JCU6-F1
#
_cell.length_a   1.000
_cell.length_b   1.000
_cell.length_c   1.000
_cell.angle_alpha   90.00
_cell.angle_beta   90.00
_cell.angle_gamma   90.00
#
_symmetry.space_group_name_H-M   'P 1'
#
loop_
_entity.id
_entity.type
_entity.pdbx_description
1 polymer ?
#
loop_
_entity_poly.entity_id
_entity_poly.type
_entity_poly.pdbx_seq_one_letter_code
_entity_poly.pdbx_strand_id
1 'polypeptide(L)'
;MVRVLLTIGVLLVLAAGLAAAVGVLAYGTEPPRDGTLEVAGLAEPVRLGWGADGTVWVEGADAEALAAGLGYAHSADHGWATALWRQAARGTLAEWFGDEARDLDLHARTLGFASLGRRTYEALPEADREILDAYARGTSAAFAQPGVAQSDAFIVADVVPAPWDPWDALAIERLHAYLAAPALTADATWRRAAMADTVVAQFVAADSMFRAFLGMPGGGFDRAYVAPTAAGRDLMQQVSAGNSALALLAPAVLKTPGRSTVALTIPGTLVSPGGWSGGTGWGLLMGSPLRLEPYGGVAPPALYSRIVERDGDETLLAVTRDSTGLVLRAGRDAPVQAEGTQTVGPPADTLDTGWRVRWQGFALGTDLGAFQSLRDGRVPSRFTLVSGDGVVATASETRVLGRPRVAMTNGTAALTAQDTLARFAASLLVRTPPPAAPDSGAVREIRASDPADREVTSTWAREQLPTLLARLGARDSLDDVLQVPYAYLNGWDGSYRADAIAPSVFEWWLASHRDLTGHLPDPSDSLDVALLPSSLRIARAELRDRYGARPMDWRWGRLQGGPQYPVLGHRGGAAARRFHDGLGAPGGHPTALRPGPSVVFEGPRPGRAVWTLRTDLQTGRVAVRSPALRPRIADITDPDDGPGSLLIEVDPSGPMPSALLSLTPASS
;
A
#
# COMPACT_ATOMS: atom_id res chain seq x y z
N MET A 1 -39.58 -50.88 19.64
CA MET A 1 -39.35 -49.67 20.46
C MET A 1 -37.86 -49.45 20.77
N VAL A 2 -37.15 -50.40 21.39
CA VAL A 2 -35.74 -50.23 21.78
C VAL A 2 -34.79 -49.90 20.62
N ARG A 3 -34.92 -50.57 19.46
CA ARG A 3 -34.11 -50.27 18.26
C ARG A 3 -34.35 -48.86 17.69
N VAL A 4 -35.57 -48.36 17.78
CA VAL A 4 -35.93 -47.01 17.31
C VAL A 4 -35.33 -45.96 18.25
N LEU A 5 -35.41 -46.17 19.56
CA LEU A 5 -34.79 -45.30 20.57
C LEU A 5 -33.26 -45.26 20.44
N LEU A 6 -32.61 -46.39 20.17
CA LEU A 6 -31.17 -46.47 19.92
C LEU A 6 -30.76 -45.72 18.64
N THR A 7 -31.54 -45.85 17.56
CA THR A 7 -31.25 -45.17 16.28
C THR A 7 -31.40 -43.65 16.44
N ILE A 8 -32.43 -43.20 17.14
CA ILE A 8 -32.64 -41.78 17.46
C ILE A 8 -31.50 -41.25 18.34
N GLY A 9 -31.06 -42.03 19.34
CA GLY A 9 -29.92 -41.66 20.19
C GLY A 9 -28.61 -41.49 19.42
N VAL A 10 -28.31 -42.39 18.50
CA VAL A 10 -27.11 -42.31 17.64
C VAL A 10 -27.18 -41.10 16.70
N LEU A 11 -28.33 -40.84 16.08
CA LEU A 11 -28.53 -39.68 15.21
C LEU A 11 -28.38 -38.35 15.97
N LEU A 12 -28.87 -38.26 17.20
CA LEU A 12 -28.71 -37.06 18.04
C LEU A 12 -27.24 -36.83 18.43
N VAL A 13 -26.49 -37.89 18.73
CA VAL A 13 -25.05 -37.79 19.04
C VAL A 13 -24.26 -37.38 17.81
N LEU A 14 -24.57 -37.93 16.63
CA LEU A 14 -23.92 -37.53 15.37
C LEU A 14 -24.27 -36.09 14.98
N ALA A 15 -25.54 -35.67 15.15
CA ALA A 15 -25.95 -34.29 14.90
C ALA A 15 -25.30 -33.30 15.88
N ALA A 16 -25.17 -33.65 17.16
CA ALA A 16 -24.46 -32.85 18.15
C ALA A 16 -22.96 -32.79 17.86
N GLY A 17 -22.34 -33.90 17.46
CA GLY A 17 -20.95 -33.95 17.03
C GLY A 17 -20.68 -33.12 15.77
N LEU A 18 -21.58 -33.17 14.79
CA LEU A 18 -21.51 -32.35 13.58
C LEU A 18 -21.75 -30.87 13.91
N ALA A 19 -22.71 -30.54 14.77
CA ALA A 19 -22.97 -29.17 15.20
C ALA A 19 -21.80 -28.60 16.02
N ALA A 20 -21.14 -29.40 16.86
CA ALA A 20 -19.94 -29.01 17.58
C ALA A 20 -18.74 -28.83 16.63
N ALA A 21 -18.56 -29.73 15.68
CA ALA A 21 -17.52 -29.61 14.65
C ALA A 21 -17.76 -28.36 13.78
N VAL A 22 -18.99 -28.13 13.34
CA VAL A 22 -19.38 -26.92 12.61
C VAL A 22 -19.21 -25.68 13.50
N GLY A 23 -19.54 -25.75 14.79
CA GLY A 23 -19.34 -24.65 15.73
C GLY A 23 -17.85 -24.28 15.90
N VAL A 24 -16.98 -25.26 16.07
CA VAL A 24 -15.52 -25.06 16.16
C VAL A 24 -14.93 -24.56 14.84
N LEU A 25 -15.44 -25.04 13.70
CA LEU A 25 -15.00 -24.62 12.37
C LEU A 25 -15.58 -23.27 11.93
N ALA A 26 -16.75 -22.88 12.46
CA ALA A 26 -17.44 -21.62 12.12
C ALA A 26 -17.06 -20.47 13.06
N TYR A 27 -16.71 -20.78 14.31
CA TYR A 27 -16.15 -19.84 15.29
C TYR A 27 -14.68 -20.16 15.47
N GLY A 28 -13.85 -19.73 14.51
CA GLY A 28 -12.39 -19.84 14.63
C GLY A 28 -11.92 -19.24 15.95
N THR A 29 -10.90 -19.85 16.56
CA THR A 29 -10.26 -19.26 17.75
C THR A 29 -9.68 -17.90 17.37
N GLU A 30 -10.00 -16.84 18.10
CA GLU A 30 -9.28 -15.57 17.96
C GLU A 30 -7.98 -15.63 18.78
N PRO A 31 -6.90 -14.92 18.38
CA PRO A 31 -5.74 -14.79 19.24
C PRO A 31 -6.13 -14.11 20.57
N PRO A 32 -5.51 -14.48 21.71
CA PRO A 32 -5.78 -13.83 23.00
C PRO A 32 -5.65 -12.32 22.91
N ARG A 33 -6.66 -11.60 23.41
CA ARG A 33 -6.71 -10.13 23.50
C ARG A 33 -6.86 -9.61 24.93
N ASP A 34 -7.05 -10.52 25.89
CA ASP A 34 -7.09 -10.24 27.30
C ASP A 34 -6.34 -11.31 28.11
N GLY A 35 -6.10 -11.01 29.39
CA GLY A 35 -5.45 -11.93 30.32
C GLY A 35 -3.94 -11.77 30.34
N THR A 36 -3.22 -12.88 30.47
CA THR A 36 -1.75 -12.90 30.59
C THR A 36 -1.18 -13.98 29.70
N LEU A 37 -0.15 -13.62 28.93
CA LEU A 37 0.60 -14.54 28.09
C LEU A 37 2.07 -14.45 28.47
N GLU A 38 2.67 -15.59 28.79
CA GLU A 38 4.10 -15.67 29.03
C GLU A 38 4.86 -15.68 27.69
N VAL A 39 5.89 -14.84 27.59
CA VAL A 39 6.76 -14.73 26.43
C VAL A 39 8.20 -14.95 26.86
N ALA A 40 8.81 -16.02 26.36
CA ALA A 40 10.19 -16.37 26.68
C ALA A 40 11.16 -15.27 26.23
N GLY A 41 12.09 -14.88 27.11
CA GLY A 41 13.11 -13.87 26.83
C GLY A 41 12.62 -12.42 26.84
N LEU A 42 11.39 -12.16 27.29
CA LEU A 42 10.91 -10.80 27.55
C LEU A 42 11.55 -10.25 28.85
N ALA A 43 12.12 -9.05 28.79
CA ALA A 43 12.75 -8.42 29.96
C ALA A 43 11.73 -7.74 30.88
N GLU A 44 10.88 -6.89 30.31
CA GLU A 44 9.86 -6.11 31.02
C GLU A 44 8.46 -6.46 30.49
N PRO A 45 7.42 -6.46 31.35
CA PRO A 45 6.06 -6.71 30.90
C PRO A 45 5.55 -5.59 29.99
N VAL A 46 4.67 -5.95 29.05
CA VAL A 46 3.97 -4.99 28.18
C VAL A 46 2.47 -5.27 28.19
N ARG A 47 1.67 -4.20 28.26
CA ARG A 47 0.21 -4.25 28.25
C ARG A 47 -0.31 -3.87 26.88
N LEU A 48 -1.23 -4.67 26.36
CA LEU A 48 -1.86 -4.52 25.06
C LEU A 48 -3.36 -4.36 25.23
N GLY A 49 -3.97 -3.48 24.45
CA GLY A 49 -5.42 -3.33 24.38
C GLY A 49 -5.86 -3.02 22.95
N TRP A 50 -7.00 -3.57 22.55
CA TRP A 50 -7.56 -3.33 21.22
C TRP A 50 -8.77 -2.41 21.33
N GLY A 51 -8.72 -1.27 20.65
CA GLY A 51 -9.86 -0.35 20.55
C GLY A 51 -10.95 -0.92 19.65
N ALA A 52 -12.20 -0.48 19.87
CA ALA A 52 -13.34 -0.84 19.04
C ALA A 52 -13.23 -0.33 17.59
N ASP A 53 -12.29 0.58 17.36
CA ASP A 53 -11.92 1.17 16.09
C ASP A 53 -10.85 0.33 15.35
N GLY A 54 -10.24 -0.67 15.99
CA GLY A 54 -9.16 -1.49 15.43
C GLY A 54 -7.76 -0.91 15.69
N THR A 55 -7.64 0.15 16.47
CA THR A 55 -6.36 0.68 16.95
C THR A 55 -5.82 -0.19 18.06
N VAL A 56 -4.53 -0.54 18.00
CA VAL A 56 -3.87 -1.24 19.12
C VAL A 56 -3.18 -0.24 20.04
N TRP A 57 -3.35 -0.43 21.35
CA TRP A 57 -2.68 0.31 22.39
C TRP A 57 -1.61 -0.57 22.99
N VAL A 58 -0.37 -0.07 23.05
CA VAL A 58 0.79 -0.78 23.58
C VAL A 58 1.41 0.09 24.66
N GLU A 59 1.44 -0.39 25.90
CA GLU A 59 2.01 0.30 27.05
C GLU A 59 3.15 -0.51 27.65
N GLY A 60 4.37 0.04 27.63
CA GLY A 60 5.58 -0.61 28.10
C GLY A 60 6.55 0.37 28.77
N ALA A 61 7.54 -0.16 29.48
CA ALA A 61 8.54 0.65 30.18
C ALA A 61 9.51 1.36 29.23
N ASP A 62 9.87 0.71 28.13
CA ASP A 62 10.90 1.15 27.20
C ASP A 62 10.61 0.73 25.74
N ALA A 63 11.57 0.96 24.85
CA ALA A 63 11.45 0.65 23.43
C ALA A 63 11.39 -0.86 23.14
N GLU A 64 12.03 -1.72 23.95
CA GLU A 64 11.99 -3.17 23.77
C GLU A 64 10.62 -3.72 24.14
N ALA A 65 10.05 -3.31 25.28
CA ALA A 65 8.71 -3.68 25.69
C ALA A 65 7.67 -3.26 24.64
N LEU A 66 7.77 -2.02 24.13
CA LEU A 66 6.93 -1.54 23.04
C LEU A 66 7.10 -2.36 21.76
N ALA A 67 8.34 -2.72 21.39
CA ALA A 67 8.59 -3.52 20.19
C ALA A 67 8.02 -4.93 20.30
N ALA A 68 8.14 -5.59 21.47
CA ALA A 68 7.52 -6.89 21.72
C ALA A 68 6.00 -6.84 21.63
N GLY A 69 5.37 -5.86 22.28
CA GLY A 69 3.92 -5.67 22.20
C GLY A 69 3.45 -5.39 20.78
N LEU A 70 4.16 -4.53 20.04
CA LEU A 70 3.84 -4.21 18.66
C LEU A 70 4.01 -5.42 17.72
N GLY A 71 5.06 -6.22 17.91
CA GLY A 71 5.28 -7.46 17.15
C GLY A 71 4.15 -8.48 17.36
N TYR A 72 3.70 -8.65 18.61
CA TYR A 72 2.54 -9.49 18.91
C TYR A 72 1.28 -8.95 18.26
N ALA A 73 0.96 -7.67 18.43
CA ALA A 73 -0.23 -7.04 17.88
C ALA A 73 -0.29 -7.13 16.35
N HIS A 74 0.81 -6.77 15.66
CA HIS A 74 0.90 -6.88 14.21
C HIS A 74 0.59 -8.29 13.72
N SER A 75 1.09 -9.30 14.40
CA SER A 75 0.99 -10.68 13.94
C SER A 75 -0.30 -11.35 14.40
N ALA A 76 -0.88 -10.91 15.50
CA ALA A 76 -2.22 -11.30 15.94
C ALA A 76 -3.30 -10.75 14.98
N ASP A 77 -3.20 -9.47 14.61
CA ASP A 77 -4.21 -8.83 13.76
C ASP A 77 -3.96 -9.03 12.26
N HIS A 78 -2.69 -9.13 11.84
CA HIS A 78 -2.28 -9.12 10.43
C HIS A 78 -1.38 -10.31 10.05
N GLY A 79 -1.48 -11.43 10.78
CA GLY A 79 -0.54 -12.55 10.66
C GLY A 79 -0.33 -13.08 9.24
N TRP A 80 -1.38 -13.17 8.42
CA TRP A 80 -1.23 -13.54 7.01
C TRP A 80 -0.41 -12.52 6.22
N ALA A 81 -0.71 -11.23 6.38
CA ALA A 81 0.01 -10.17 5.66
C ALA A 81 1.48 -10.14 6.10
N THR A 82 1.77 -10.18 7.40
CA THR A 82 3.16 -10.16 7.91
C THR A 82 3.95 -11.38 7.43
N ALA A 83 3.35 -12.57 7.44
CA ALA A 83 4.02 -13.78 6.99
C ALA A 83 4.21 -13.80 5.46
N LEU A 84 3.25 -13.30 4.67
CA LEU A 84 3.39 -13.18 3.21
C LEU A 84 4.49 -12.16 2.84
N TRP A 85 4.55 -11.00 3.51
CA TRP A 85 5.61 -10.03 3.32
C TRP A 85 6.98 -10.61 3.64
N ARG A 86 7.09 -11.42 4.71
CA ARG A 86 8.31 -12.16 5.04
C ARG A 86 8.73 -13.11 3.92
N GLN A 87 7.82 -13.94 3.40
CA GLN A 87 8.16 -14.88 2.32
C GLN A 87 8.58 -14.16 1.04
N ALA A 88 7.89 -13.07 0.70
CA ALA A 88 8.27 -12.23 -0.45
C ALA A 88 9.65 -11.58 -0.27
N ALA A 89 9.98 -11.10 0.94
CA ALA A 89 11.28 -10.51 1.23
C ALA A 89 12.41 -11.56 1.30
N ARG A 90 12.11 -12.78 1.75
CA ARG A 90 13.05 -13.91 1.80
C ARG A 90 13.31 -14.52 0.42
N GLY A 91 12.38 -14.38 -0.52
CA GLY A 91 12.39 -15.13 -1.77
C GLY A 91 12.17 -16.62 -1.49
N THR A 92 11.08 -16.90 -0.78
CA THR A 92 10.62 -18.24 -0.37
C THR A 92 9.10 -18.41 -0.58
N LEU A 93 8.51 -17.65 -1.50
CA LEU A 93 7.11 -17.78 -1.90
C LEU A 93 6.83 -19.14 -2.57
N ALA A 94 7.80 -19.71 -3.28
CA ALA A 94 7.67 -21.02 -3.92
C ALA A 94 7.48 -22.17 -2.91
N GLU A 95 7.94 -22.00 -1.65
CA GLU A 95 7.65 -22.94 -0.57
C GLU A 95 6.14 -23.06 -0.30
N TRP A 96 5.38 -21.99 -0.53
CA TRP A 96 3.94 -21.91 -0.26
C TRP A 96 3.10 -22.11 -1.52
N PHE A 97 3.56 -21.57 -2.65
CA PHE A 97 2.77 -21.48 -3.89
C PHE A 97 3.30 -22.34 -5.03
N GLY A 98 4.41 -23.06 -4.82
CA GLY A 98 5.03 -23.91 -5.83
C GLY A 98 5.74 -23.13 -6.92
N ASP A 99 6.01 -23.80 -8.04
CA ASP A 99 6.88 -23.31 -9.11
C ASP A 99 6.39 -22.02 -9.77
N GLU A 100 5.09 -21.73 -9.71
CA GLU A 100 4.51 -20.47 -10.22
C GLU A 100 5.10 -19.23 -9.52
N ALA A 101 5.60 -19.37 -8.29
CA ALA A 101 6.24 -18.30 -7.55
C ALA A 101 7.78 -18.30 -7.66
N ARG A 102 8.37 -19.23 -8.42
CA ARG A 102 9.84 -19.36 -8.56
C ARG A 102 10.50 -18.08 -9.09
N ASP A 103 9.93 -17.50 -10.14
CA ASP A 103 10.48 -16.27 -10.73
C ASP A 103 10.39 -15.08 -9.77
N LEU A 104 9.40 -15.09 -8.88
CA LEU A 104 9.26 -14.09 -7.82
C LEU A 104 10.37 -14.22 -6.78
N ASP A 105 10.71 -15.45 -6.40
CA ASP A 105 11.79 -15.75 -5.46
C ASP A 105 13.17 -15.43 -6.06
N LEU A 106 13.40 -15.78 -7.32
CA LEU A 106 14.59 -15.41 -8.07
C LEU A 106 14.77 -13.90 -8.10
N HIS A 107 13.71 -13.14 -8.37
CA HIS A 107 13.74 -11.68 -8.38
C HIS A 107 14.05 -11.10 -6.99
N ALA A 108 13.36 -11.56 -5.94
CA ALA A 108 13.59 -11.12 -4.57
C ALA A 108 15.03 -11.41 -4.10
N ARG A 109 15.60 -12.57 -4.48
CA ARG A 109 16.99 -12.95 -4.18
C ARG A 109 18.01 -12.17 -5.00
N THR A 110 17.67 -11.81 -6.25
CA THR A 110 18.47 -10.91 -7.09
C THR A 110 18.55 -9.51 -6.49
N LEU A 111 17.42 -8.98 -5.99
CA LEU A 111 17.38 -7.74 -5.23
C LEU A 111 18.03 -7.87 -3.85
N GLY A 112 18.02 -9.08 -3.29
CA GLY A 112 18.75 -9.52 -2.11
C GLY A 112 18.26 -8.91 -0.81
N PHE A 113 16.94 -8.71 -0.65
CA PHE A 113 16.33 -8.12 0.56
C PHE A 113 16.74 -8.87 1.83
N ALA A 114 16.55 -10.18 1.89
CA ALA A 114 16.93 -10.99 3.06
C ALA A 114 18.45 -10.99 3.34
N SER A 115 19.29 -11.15 2.31
CA SER A 115 20.75 -11.12 2.48
C SER A 115 21.23 -9.78 3.08
N LEU A 116 20.63 -8.66 2.66
CA LEU A 116 20.96 -7.33 3.18
C LEU A 116 20.35 -7.10 4.56
N GLY A 117 19.13 -7.57 4.81
CA GLY A 117 18.49 -7.50 6.12
C GLY A 117 19.32 -8.20 7.19
N ARG A 118 19.77 -9.44 6.91
CA ARG A 118 20.62 -10.20 7.83
C ARG A 118 21.96 -9.52 8.10
N ARG A 119 22.69 -9.13 7.05
CA ARG A 119 23.97 -8.40 7.21
C ARG A 119 23.80 -7.07 7.92
N THR A 120 22.66 -6.39 7.71
CA THR A 120 22.36 -5.16 8.45
C THR A 120 22.18 -5.46 9.92
N TYR A 121 21.36 -6.45 10.28
CA TYR A 121 21.16 -6.85 11.67
C TYR A 121 22.49 -7.21 12.36
N GLU A 122 23.35 -7.99 11.71
CA GLU A 122 24.67 -8.37 12.23
C GLU A 122 25.58 -7.15 12.48
N ALA A 123 25.42 -6.08 11.70
CA ALA A 123 26.19 -4.85 11.80
C ALA A 123 25.57 -3.79 12.72
N LEU A 124 24.38 -4.02 13.27
CA LEU A 124 23.71 -3.07 14.16
C LEU A 124 24.35 -3.03 15.54
N PRO A 125 24.31 -1.88 16.23
CA PRO A 125 24.60 -1.80 17.67
C PRO A 125 23.70 -2.75 18.47
N GLU A 126 24.20 -3.23 19.61
CA GLU A 126 23.49 -4.18 20.47
C GLU A 126 22.09 -3.70 20.86
N ALA A 127 21.94 -2.45 21.30
CA ALA A 127 20.65 -1.86 21.66
C ALA A 127 19.61 -1.89 20.52
N ASP A 128 20.03 -1.70 19.25
CA ASP A 128 19.11 -1.77 18.12
C ASP A 128 18.71 -3.23 17.80
N ARG A 129 19.62 -4.19 18.03
CA ARG A 129 19.32 -5.62 17.89
C ARG A 129 18.36 -6.09 18.96
N GLU A 130 18.53 -5.67 20.22
CA GLU A 130 17.63 -6.03 21.32
C GLU A 130 16.18 -5.62 21.05
N ILE A 131 15.97 -4.44 20.44
CA ILE A 131 14.65 -3.97 20.00
C ILE A 131 14.06 -4.87 18.91
N LEU A 132 14.87 -5.28 17.91
CA LEU A 132 14.43 -6.20 16.85
C LEU A 132 14.16 -7.61 17.38
N ASP A 133 14.96 -8.08 18.33
CA ASP A 133 14.78 -9.36 19.00
C ASP A 133 13.48 -9.36 19.81
N ALA A 134 13.19 -8.26 20.52
CA ALA A 134 11.93 -8.10 21.25
C ALA A 134 10.73 -8.15 20.30
N TYR A 135 10.79 -7.45 19.17
CA TYR A 135 9.76 -7.52 18.13
C TYR A 135 9.55 -8.95 17.60
N ALA A 136 10.65 -9.67 17.35
CA ALA A 136 10.61 -11.06 16.89
C ALA A 136 9.99 -12.01 17.92
N ARG A 137 10.28 -11.82 19.21
CA ARG A 137 9.66 -12.57 20.30
C ARG A 137 8.15 -12.38 20.33
N GLY A 138 7.68 -11.13 20.28
CA GLY A 138 6.25 -10.82 20.23
C GLY A 138 5.55 -11.43 19.02
N THR A 139 6.16 -11.30 17.84
CA THR A 139 5.63 -11.88 16.60
C THR A 139 5.55 -13.40 16.67
N SER A 140 6.62 -14.05 17.15
CA SER A 140 6.65 -15.51 17.31
C SER A 140 5.62 -16.00 18.32
N ALA A 141 5.43 -15.27 19.43
CA ALA A 141 4.41 -15.58 20.43
C ALA A 141 2.99 -15.52 19.86
N ALA A 142 2.71 -14.56 18.96
CA ALA A 142 1.44 -14.48 18.26
C ALA A 142 1.26 -15.62 17.23
N PHE A 143 2.29 -15.94 16.44
CA PHE A 143 2.24 -17.05 15.48
C PHE A 143 2.06 -18.42 16.13
N ALA A 144 2.49 -18.59 17.38
CA ALA A 144 2.23 -19.81 18.14
C ALA A 144 0.76 -19.93 18.62
N GLN A 145 -0.03 -18.85 18.58
CA GLN A 145 -1.43 -18.91 19.01
C GLN A 145 -2.29 -19.61 17.95
N PRO A 146 -3.16 -20.56 18.34
CA PRO A 146 -4.07 -21.23 17.41
C PRO A 146 -4.88 -20.25 16.57
N GLY A 147 -5.32 -19.13 17.16
CA GLY A 147 -6.11 -18.14 16.45
C GLY A 147 -5.39 -17.37 15.36
N VAL A 148 -4.06 -17.42 15.31
CA VAL A 148 -3.28 -16.92 14.18
C VAL A 148 -2.92 -18.07 13.24
N ALA A 149 -2.32 -19.13 13.78
CA ALA A 149 -1.80 -20.26 13.01
C ALA A 149 -2.88 -20.99 12.20
N GLN A 150 -4.13 -20.95 12.65
CA GLN A 150 -5.28 -21.60 12.02
C GLN A 150 -6.28 -20.58 11.45
N SER A 151 -5.86 -19.34 11.19
CA SER A 151 -6.75 -18.39 10.50
C SER A 151 -7.04 -18.83 9.06
N ASP A 152 -8.20 -18.42 8.54
CA ASP A 152 -8.73 -18.84 7.21
C ASP A 152 -7.66 -18.78 6.10
N ALA A 153 -6.84 -17.73 6.11
CA ALA A 153 -5.81 -17.52 5.11
C ALA A 153 -4.72 -18.61 5.12
N PHE A 154 -4.23 -18.99 6.31
CA PHE A 154 -3.24 -20.06 6.48
C PHE A 154 -3.83 -21.43 6.15
N ILE A 155 -5.09 -21.68 6.55
CA ILE A 155 -5.81 -22.92 6.20
C ILE A 155 -6.00 -23.04 4.68
N VAL A 156 -6.49 -21.98 4.02
CA VAL A 156 -6.70 -21.96 2.56
C VAL A 156 -5.39 -22.10 1.78
N ALA A 157 -4.28 -21.65 2.37
CA ALA A 157 -2.96 -21.80 1.81
C ALA A 157 -2.25 -23.11 2.20
N ASP A 158 -2.83 -23.91 3.11
CA ASP A 158 -2.26 -25.14 3.67
C ASP A 158 -0.83 -24.95 4.20
N VAL A 159 -0.62 -23.87 4.96
CA VAL A 159 0.69 -23.49 5.53
C VAL A 159 0.59 -23.08 6.99
N VAL A 160 1.63 -23.37 7.76
CA VAL A 160 1.74 -22.95 9.17
C VAL A 160 2.80 -21.85 9.27
N PRO A 161 2.53 -20.72 9.95
CA PRO A 161 3.52 -19.65 10.09
C PRO A 161 4.70 -20.11 10.96
N ALA A 162 5.90 -20.13 10.38
CA ALA A 162 7.14 -20.37 11.11
C ALA A 162 7.46 -19.22 12.10
N PRO A 163 8.24 -19.49 13.17
CA PRO A 163 8.75 -18.44 14.07
C PRO A 163 9.47 -17.31 13.33
N TRP A 164 9.57 -16.15 13.97
CA TRP A 164 10.11 -14.93 13.37
C TRP A 164 11.58 -14.73 13.71
N ASP A 165 12.40 -14.41 12.71
CA ASP A 165 13.78 -14.04 12.93
C ASP A 165 13.90 -12.51 13.07
N PRO A 166 14.78 -11.99 13.95
CA PRO A 166 14.93 -10.54 14.15
C PRO A 166 15.21 -9.74 12.87
N TRP A 167 15.98 -10.30 11.95
CA TRP A 167 16.34 -9.65 10.69
C TRP A 167 15.21 -9.63 9.66
N ASP A 168 14.11 -10.36 9.86
CA ASP A 168 12.96 -10.35 8.95
C ASP A 168 12.36 -8.95 8.84
N ALA A 169 12.28 -8.22 9.95
CA ALA A 169 11.76 -6.85 9.96
C ALA A 169 12.58 -5.92 9.05
N LEU A 170 13.90 -6.12 8.98
CA LEU A 170 14.80 -5.34 8.12
C LEU A 170 14.74 -5.77 6.65
N ALA A 171 14.38 -7.02 6.38
CA ALA A 171 14.13 -7.51 5.03
C ALA A 171 12.80 -6.95 4.49
N ILE A 172 11.76 -6.94 5.32
CA ILE A 172 10.44 -6.41 4.97
C ILE A 172 10.47 -4.87 4.85
N GLU A 173 11.22 -4.17 5.70
CA GLU A 173 11.49 -2.74 5.55
C GLU A 173 12.03 -2.41 4.15
N ARG A 174 13.02 -3.17 3.69
CA ARG A 174 13.60 -3.03 2.34
C ARG A 174 12.61 -3.36 1.24
N LEU A 175 11.80 -4.40 1.41
CA LEU A 175 10.73 -4.74 0.48
C LEU A 175 9.76 -3.56 0.32
N HIS A 176 9.28 -2.96 1.41
CA HIS A 176 8.39 -1.81 1.34
C HIS A 176 9.06 -0.58 0.71
N ALA A 177 10.32 -0.31 1.02
CA ALA A 177 11.08 0.75 0.35
C ALA A 177 11.14 0.52 -1.17
N TYR A 178 11.38 -0.72 -1.61
CA TYR A 178 11.40 -1.10 -3.02
C TYR A 178 10.04 -0.95 -3.70
N LEU A 179 8.97 -1.40 -3.04
CA LEU A 179 7.60 -1.32 -3.55
C LEU A 179 7.09 0.13 -3.62
N ALA A 180 7.55 1.00 -2.72
CA ALA A 180 7.26 2.43 -2.76
C ALA A 180 7.96 3.16 -3.92
N ALA A 181 9.01 2.57 -4.51
CA ALA A 181 9.62 3.10 -5.73
C ALA A 181 8.65 2.98 -6.93
N PRO A 182 8.57 3.99 -7.82
CA PRO A 182 7.88 3.83 -9.09
C PRO A 182 8.43 2.65 -9.88
N ALA A 183 7.54 1.88 -10.50
CA ALA A 183 7.94 0.78 -11.39
C ALA A 183 8.81 1.30 -12.56
N LEU A 184 9.77 0.49 -12.99
CA LEU A 184 10.61 0.81 -14.15
C LEU A 184 9.74 0.76 -15.41
N THR A 185 9.50 1.92 -16.01
CA THR A 185 8.68 2.08 -17.23
C THR A 185 9.52 2.62 -18.38
N ALA A 186 9.05 2.38 -19.61
CA ALA A 186 9.80 2.57 -20.85
C ALA A 186 10.12 4.04 -21.24
N ASP A 187 9.77 5.03 -20.42
CA ASP A 187 9.86 6.44 -20.84
C ASP A 187 11.33 6.91 -20.99
N ALA A 188 11.61 7.86 -21.89
CA ALA A 188 12.95 8.26 -22.37
C ALA A 188 13.59 7.32 -23.41
N THR A 189 14.31 7.91 -24.37
CA THR A 189 14.92 7.22 -25.52
C THR A 189 15.89 6.11 -25.12
N TRP A 190 16.75 6.35 -24.13
CA TRP A 190 17.70 5.34 -23.66
C TRP A 190 17.01 4.18 -22.91
N ARG A 191 15.87 4.41 -22.23
CA ARG A 191 15.09 3.33 -21.58
C ARG A 191 14.43 2.44 -22.60
N ARG A 192 13.89 2.99 -23.69
CA ARG A 192 13.41 2.16 -24.82
C ARG A 192 14.51 1.28 -25.39
N ALA A 193 15.72 1.82 -25.55
CA ALA A 193 16.88 1.04 -25.96
C ALA A 193 17.24 -0.04 -24.92
N ALA A 194 17.13 0.27 -23.62
CA ALA A 194 17.31 -0.69 -22.54
C ALA A 194 16.28 -1.82 -22.58
N MET A 195 15.01 -1.51 -22.81
CA MET A 195 13.94 -2.50 -22.90
C MET A 195 14.10 -3.42 -24.13
N ALA A 196 14.89 -3.04 -25.13
CA ALA A 196 15.25 -3.92 -26.25
C ALA A 196 16.34 -4.93 -25.88
N ASP A 197 17.06 -4.73 -24.76
CA ASP A 197 17.98 -5.71 -24.21
C ASP A 197 17.20 -6.79 -23.45
N THR A 198 17.39 -8.05 -23.84
CA THR A 198 16.65 -9.18 -23.28
C THR A 198 16.79 -9.28 -21.76
N VAL A 199 17.98 -8.98 -21.20
CA VAL A 199 18.22 -9.12 -19.75
C VAL A 199 17.48 -8.05 -18.97
N VAL A 200 17.44 -6.83 -19.50
CA VAL A 200 16.67 -5.73 -18.91
C VAL A 200 15.18 -5.99 -19.03
N ALA A 201 14.71 -6.46 -20.20
CA ALA A 201 13.31 -6.81 -20.41
C ALA A 201 12.85 -7.90 -19.43
N GLN A 202 13.68 -8.94 -19.21
CA GLN A 202 13.42 -9.98 -18.22
C GLN A 202 13.36 -9.41 -16.80
N PHE A 203 14.30 -8.54 -16.41
CA PHE A 203 14.29 -7.91 -15.09
C PHE A 203 13.02 -7.07 -14.86
N VAL A 204 12.62 -6.27 -15.85
CA VAL A 204 11.40 -5.44 -15.75
C VAL A 204 10.13 -6.29 -15.77
N ALA A 205 10.09 -7.38 -16.53
CA ALA A 205 8.99 -8.33 -16.49
C ALA A 205 8.88 -9.00 -15.10
N ALA A 206 9.99 -9.48 -14.55
CA ALA A 206 10.05 -10.07 -13.21
C ALA A 206 9.63 -9.05 -12.13
N ASP A 207 10.08 -7.80 -12.22
CA ASP A 207 9.64 -6.71 -11.33
C ASP A 207 8.13 -6.48 -11.42
N SER A 208 7.60 -6.42 -12.64
CA SER A 208 6.17 -6.20 -12.88
C SER A 208 5.33 -7.36 -12.31
N MET A 209 5.76 -8.60 -12.52
CA MET A 209 5.12 -9.79 -11.96
C MET A 209 5.16 -9.81 -10.43
N PHE A 210 6.32 -9.51 -9.84
CA PHE A 210 6.50 -9.44 -8.38
C PHE A 210 5.61 -8.39 -7.73
N ARG A 211 5.56 -7.19 -8.31
CA ARG A 211 4.69 -6.11 -7.86
C ARG A 211 3.22 -6.47 -8.04
N ALA A 212 2.83 -7.05 -9.17
CA ALA A 212 1.46 -7.47 -9.44
C ALA A 212 0.99 -8.55 -8.46
N PHE A 213 1.84 -9.55 -8.19
CA PHE A 213 1.57 -10.63 -7.24
C PHE A 213 1.22 -10.08 -5.85
N LEU A 214 1.96 -9.08 -5.38
CA LEU A 214 1.75 -8.44 -4.08
C LEU A 214 0.60 -7.41 -4.07
N GLY A 215 -0.05 -7.19 -5.21
CA GLY A 215 -1.05 -6.13 -5.38
C GLY A 215 -0.44 -4.73 -5.29
N MET A 216 0.85 -4.54 -5.56
CA MET A 216 1.57 -3.27 -5.45
C MET A 216 2.15 -2.82 -6.82
N PRO A 217 1.36 -2.77 -7.91
CA PRO A 217 1.88 -2.50 -9.27
C PRO A 217 2.42 -1.07 -9.47
N GLY A 218 2.05 -0.13 -8.60
CA GLY A 218 2.46 1.27 -8.68
C GLY A 218 2.89 1.80 -7.31
N GLY A 219 4.12 2.32 -7.23
CA GLY A 219 4.65 3.10 -6.11
C GLY A 219 4.85 4.57 -6.50
N GLY A 220 5.20 5.41 -5.53
CA GLY A 220 5.57 6.81 -5.76
C GLY A 220 4.39 7.77 -5.93
N PHE A 221 3.23 7.44 -5.36
CA PHE A 221 2.03 8.29 -5.34
C PHE A 221 1.65 8.77 -3.93
N ASP A 222 2.56 8.61 -2.98
CA ASP A 222 2.35 9.10 -1.62
C ASP A 222 2.29 10.63 -1.62
N ARG A 223 1.41 11.16 -0.77
CA ARG A 223 1.22 12.60 -0.59
C ARG A 223 1.06 12.93 0.89
N ALA A 224 1.56 14.09 1.29
CA ALA A 224 1.34 14.62 2.62
C ALA A 224 1.14 16.13 2.54
N TYR A 225 0.10 16.64 3.20
CA TYR A 225 -0.25 18.05 3.16
C TYR A 225 -0.80 18.54 4.50
N VAL A 226 -0.58 19.82 4.78
CA VAL A 226 -1.16 20.52 5.93
C VAL A 226 -2.17 21.51 5.41
N ALA A 227 -3.38 21.50 5.98
CA ALA A 227 -4.46 22.40 5.59
C ALA A 227 -5.08 23.08 6.81
N PRO A 228 -5.43 24.38 6.73
CA PRO A 228 -6.19 25.04 7.78
C PRO A 228 -7.63 24.50 7.82
N THR A 229 -8.16 24.37 9.03
CA THR A 229 -9.54 23.96 9.31
C THR A 229 -10.21 25.00 10.20
N ALA A 230 -11.53 24.88 10.42
CA ALA A 230 -12.23 25.75 11.36
C ALA A 230 -11.74 25.55 12.81
N ALA A 231 -11.29 24.33 13.15
CA ALA A 231 -10.75 23.99 14.46
C ALA A 231 -9.27 24.38 14.59
N GLY A 232 -8.50 24.39 13.50
CA GLY A 232 -7.07 24.66 13.55
C GLY A 232 -6.35 24.29 12.27
N ARG A 233 -5.50 23.27 12.35
CA ARG A 233 -4.72 22.77 11.23
C ARG A 233 -4.67 21.26 11.29
N ASP A 234 -4.89 20.63 10.14
CA ASP A 234 -4.82 19.18 10.00
C ASP A 234 -3.62 18.83 9.15
N LEU A 235 -2.86 17.83 9.59
CA LEU A 235 -1.88 17.13 8.77
C LEU A 235 -2.55 15.91 8.15
N MET A 236 -2.56 15.84 6.83
CA MET A 236 -3.10 14.73 6.05
C MET A 236 -1.96 13.97 5.38
N GLN A 237 -2.00 12.64 5.44
CA GLN A 237 -1.10 11.75 4.70
C GLN A 237 -1.92 10.76 3.89
N GLN A 238 -1.56 10.57 2.63
CA GLN A 238 -2.13 9.61 1.70
C GLN A 238 -1.02 8.63 1.31
N VAL A 239 -1.13 7.37 1.73
CA VAL A 239 -0.16 6.32 1.41
C VAL A 239 -0.77 5.38 0.38
N SER A 240 -0.16 5.27 -0.79
CA SER A 240 -0.68 4.43 -1.88
C SER A 240 -0.19 2.99 -1.71
N ALA A 241 -1.11 2.09 -1.43
CA ALA A 241 -0.90 0.66 -1.28
C ALA A 241 -1.19 -0.12 -2.59
N GLY A 242 -0.99 0.51 -3.75
CA GLY A 242 -1.29 -0.13 -5.03
C GLY A 242 -2.75 -0.61 -5.09
N ASN A 243 -2.97 -1.86 -5.46
CA ASN A 243 -4.28 -2.51 -5.49
C ASN A 243 -4.46 -3.53 -4.35
N SER A 244 -3.54 -3.57 -3.38
CA SER A 244 -3.53 -4.59 -2.33
C SER A 244 -4.58 -4.28 -1.27
N ALA A 245 -5.42 -5.28 -0.95
CA ALA A 245 -6.31 -5.25 0.20
C ALA A 245 -5.61 -5.69 1.51
N LEU A 246 -4.34 -6.11 1.44
CA LEU A 246 -3.57 -6.40 2.65
C LEU A 246 -3.38 -5.13 3.46
N ALA A 247 -3.36 -5.30 4.77
CA ALA A 247 -3.04 -4.21 5.66
C ALA A 247 -1.58 -3.79 5.46
N LEU A 248 -1.39 -2.63 4.83
CA LEU A 248 -0.10 -1.98 4.71
C LEU A 248 0.23 -1.19 5.98
N LEU A 249 -0.80 -0.67 6.63
CA LEU A 249 -0.67 0.22 7.78
C LEU A 249 -1.61 -0.23 8.90
N ALA A 250 -1.11 -0.18 10.13
CA ALA A 250 -1.82 -0.46 11.37
C ALA A 250 -1.64 0.73 12.33
N PRO A 251 -2.72 1.39 12.76
CA PRO A 251 -2.62 2.44 13.77
C PRO A 251 -2.31 1.84 15.14
N ALA A 252 -1.32 2.42 15.81
CA ALA A 252 -0.93 2.02 17.16
C ALA A 252 -0.74 3.26 18.05
N VAL A 253 -1.22 3.17 19.30
CA VAL A 253 -0.87 4.10 20.37
C VAL A 253 0.21 3.45 21.21
N LEU A 254 1.39 4.07 21.22
CA LEU A 254 2.56 3.61 21.97
C LEU A 254 2.74 4.48 23.21
N LYS A 255 2.68 3.88 24.39
CA LYS A 255 2.79 4.55 25.68
C LYS A 255 4.03 4.11 26.43
N THR A 256 4.84 5.09 26.82
CA THR A 256 5.93 4.95 27.78
C THR A 256 5.70 5.91 28.94
N PRO A 257 6.43 5.81 30.07
CA PRO A 257 6.32 6.77 31.17
C PRO A 257 6.44 8.21 30.67
N GLY A 258 5.37 8.99 30.83
CA GLY A 258 5.33 10.42 30.45
C GLY A 258 5.18 10.72 28.96
N ARG A 259 4.95 9.72 28.09
CA ARG A 259 4.78 9.95 26.65
C ARG A 259 3.73 9.02 26.03
N SER A 260 2.92 9.59 25.14
CA SER A 260 2.02 8.85 24.26
C SER A 260 2.26 9.28 22.82
N THR A 261 2.41 8.29 21.94
CA THR A 261 2.69 8.49 20.52
C THR A 261 1.67 7.72 19.71
N VAL A 262 1.00 8.38 18.77
CA VAL A 262 0.23 7.68 17.74
C VAL A 262 1.15 7.45 16.56
N ALA A 263 1.27 6.20 16.12
CA ALA A 263 2.08 5.80 14.98
C ALA A 263 1.24 5.00 14.00
N LEU A 264 1.36 5.33 12.72
CA LEU A 264 0.86 4.50 11.64
C LEU A 264 1.99 3.54 11.27
N THR A 265 1.89 2.30 11.71
CA THR A 265 2.98 1.31 11.64
C THR A 265 2.80 0.37 10.46
N ILE A 266 3.87 -0.13 9.86
CA ILE A 266 3.81 -1.16 8.82
C ILE A 266 3.93 -2.55 9.48
N PRO A 267 2.90 -3.41 9.43
CA PRO A 267 2.96 -4.74 10.02
C PRO A 267 4.13 -5.57 9.48
N GLY A 268 4.86 -6.24 10.38
CA GLY A 268 6.10 -6.95 10.05
C GLY A 268 7.37 -6.09 10.11
N THR A 269 7.24 -4.77 10.40
CA THR A 269 8.37 -3.87 10.64
C THR A 269 8.17 -3.02 11.91
N LEU A 270 9.15 -2.16 12.21
CA LEU A 270 9.09 -1.07 13.21
C LEU A 270 9.02 0.32 12.55
N VAL A 271 8.73 0.36 11.24
CA VAL A 271 8.63 1.59 10.44
C VAL A 271 7.28 2.26 10.70
N SER A 272 7.29 3.58 10.88
CA SER A 272 6.10 4.38 11.10
C SER A 272 6.07 5.62 10.20
N PRO A 273 5.56 5.51 8.95
CA PRO A 273 5.59 6.59 7.95
C PRO A 273 4.84 7.85 8.36
N GLY A 274 3.86 7.71 9.25
CA GLY A 274 3.07 8.81 9.78
C GLY A 274 2.81 8.65 11.26
N GLY A 275 2.48 9.75 11.92
CA GLY A 275 2.14 9.74 13.33
C GLY A 275 2.17 11.11 13.98
N TRP A 276 2.03 11.09 15.29
CA TRP A 276 2.06 12.27 16.15
C TRP A 276 2.70 11.94 17.50
N SER A 277 3.60 12.80 17.95
CA SER A 277 4.25 12.68 19.26
C SER A 277 4.64 14.07 19.78
N GLY A 278 4.32 14.36 21.05
CA GLY A 278 4.79 15.56 21.74
C GLY A 278 4.45 16.88 21.03
N GLY A 279 3.24 17.00 20.45
CA GLY A 279 2.80 18.21 19.72
C GLY A 279 3.31 18.31 18.28
N THR A 280 4.04 17.30 17.81
CA THR A 280 4.60 17.26 16.45
C THR A 280 4.00 16.09 15.67
N GLY A 281 3.31 16.40 14.57
CA GLY A 281 2.85 15.43 13.59
C GLY A 281 3.85 15.27 12.44
N TRP A 282 3.98 14.04 11.91
CA TRP A 282 4.78 13.78 10.71
C TRP A 282 3.98 12.94 9.70
N GLY A 283 4.23 13.21 8.42
CA GLY A 283 3.74 12.44 7.29
C GLY A 283 4.83 12.35 6.23
N LEU A 284 5.49 11.19 6.16
CA LEU A 284 6.56 10.91 5.21
C LEU A 284 6.02 10.30 3.91
N LEU A 285 6.75 10.54 2.84
CA LEU A 285 6.54 9.93 1.56
C LEU A 285 7.52 8.76 1.44
N MET A 286 7.04 7.52 1.34
CA MET A 286 7.88 6.32 1.51
C MET A 286 8.79 6.00 0.32
N GLY A 287 8.81 6.86 -0.69
CA GLY A 287 9.58 6.63 -1.91
C GLY A 287 11.07 6.38 -1.68
N SER A 288 11.57 5.43 -2.45
CA SER A 288 12.96 5.03 -2.51
C SER A 288 13.42 5.12 -3.97
N PRO A 289 14.36 6.00 -4.32
CA PRO A 289 14.77 6.19 -5.72
C PRO A 289 15.33 4.91 -6.34
N LEU A 290 14.65 4.41 -7.38
CA LEU A 290 15.06 3.29 -8.23
C LEU A 290 15.31 3.81 -9.65
N ARG A 291 16.47 3.51 -10.22
CA ARG A 291 16.85 3.95 -11.57
C ARG A 291 17.57 2.84 -12.32
N LEU A 292 17.27 2.70 -13.60
CA LEU A 292 18.11 1.98 -14.54
C LEU A 292 19.08 2.97 -15.18
N GLU A 293 20.31 2.57 -15.50
CA GLU A 293 21.24 3.39 -16.28
C GLU A 293 22.20 2.50 -17.09
N PRO A 294 22.71 2.98 -18.23
CA PRO A 294 23.80 2.30 -18.94
C PRO A 294 25.03 2.16 -18.03
N TYR A 295 25.74 1.05 -18.15
CA TYR A 295 26.92 0.76 -17.35
C TYR A 295 28.03 0.12 -18.19
N GLY A 296 29.23 0.66 -18.08
CA GLY A 296 30.46 0.07 -18.61
C GLY A 296 31.55 0.19 -17.55
N GLY A 297 32.27 -0.89 -17.28
CA GLY A 297 33.31 -0.94 -16.25
C GLY A 297 33.43 -2.28 -15.54
N VAL A 298 34.19 -2.29 -14.44
CA VAL A 298 34.46 -3.48 -13.63
C VAL A 298 33.22 -3.88 -12.83
N ALA A 299 32.67 -5.05 -13.14
CA ALA A 299 31.54 -5.63 -12.43
C ALA A 299 31.94 -5.97 -10.98
N PRO A 300 31.06 -5.73 -9.99
CA PRO A 300 31.31 -6.19 -8.64
C PRO A 300 31.40 -7.73 -8.59
N PRO A 301 32.03 -8.32 -7.56
CA PRO A 301 32.14 -9.77 -7.45
C PRO A 301 30.75 -10.44 -7.42
N ALA A 302 30.64 -11.59 -8.08
CA ALA A 302 29.40 -12.36 -8.11
C ALA A 302 29.11 -12.95 -6.72
N LEU A 303 27.89 -12.71 -6.25
CA LEU A 303 27.28 -13.33 -5.08
C LEU A 303 26.48 -14.54 -5.55
N TYR A 304 26.70 -15.69 -4.95
CA TYR A 304 25.98 -16.91 -5.30
C TYR A 304 24.89 -17.20 -4.27
N SER A 305 23.68 -17.49 -4.74
CA SER A 305 22.55 -17.92 -3.91
C SER A 305 22.00 -19.24 -4.44
N ARG A 306 21.81 -20.22 -3.56
CA ARG A 306 21.18 -21.49 -3.89
C ARG A 306 19.68 -21.40 -3.62
N ILE A 307 18.89 -21.82 -4.60
CA ILE A 307 17.44 -21.97 -4.48
C ILE A 307 17.14 -23.46 -4.54
N VAL A 308 16.41 -23.96 -3.56
CA VAL A 308 15.96 -25.35 -3.51
C VAL A 308 14.45 -25.32 -3.68
N GLU A 309 13.96 -25.98 -4.72
CA GLU A 309 12.55 -26.03 -5.09
C GLU A 309 11.82 -27.08 -4.23
N ARG A 310 10.47 -27.03 -4.24
CA ARG A 310 9.64 -27.93 -3.42
C ARG A 310 9.87 -29.41 -3.78
N ASP A 311 10.21 -29.67 -5.04
CA ASP A 311 10.51 -31.01 -5.57
C ASP A 311 11.99 -31.42 -5.36
N GLY A 312 12.81 -30.54 -4.79
CA GLY A 312 14.22 -30.80 -4.46
C GLY A 312 15.23 -30.31 -5.52
N ASP A 313 14.77 -29.76 -6.64
CA ASP A 313 15.64 -29.20 -7.68
C ASP A 313 16.40 -27.97 -7.20
N GLU A 314 17.64 -27.83 -7.66
CA GLU A 314 18.54 -26.78 -7.19
C GLU A 314 18.97 -25.84 -8.31
N THR A 315 18.71 -24.55 -8.11
CA THR A 315 19.15 -23.48 -9.00
C THR A 315 20.23 -22.64 -8.33
N LEU A 316 21.38 -22.48 -8.97
CA LEU A 316 22.42 -21.56 -8.54
C LEU A 316 22.23 -20.20 -9.22
N LEU A 317 21.86 -19.19 -8.43
CA LEU A 317 21.71 -17.82 -8.88
C LEU A 317 23.03 -17.05 -8.66
N ALA A 318 23.60 -16.50 -9.74
CA ALA A 318 24.75 -15.61 -9.68
C ALA A 318 24.30 -14.14 -9.81
N VAL A 319 24.48 -13.36 -8.74
CA VAL A 319 24.06 -11.95 -8.66
C VAL A 319 25.27 -11.04 -8.59
N THR A 320 25.36 -10.07 -9.49
CA THR A 320 26.48 -9.12 -9.51
C THR A 320 26.03 -7.79 -8.92
N ARG A 321 26.23 -7.57 -7.61
CA ARG A 321 25.67 -6.42 -6.88
C ARG A 321 26.61 -5.93 -5.77
N ASP A 322 26.71 -4.62 -5.62
CA ASP A 322 27.33 -3.93 -4.48
C ASP A 322 26.37 -2.93 -3.81
N SER A 323 26.88 -2.07 -2.93
CA SER A 323 26.07 -1.04 -2.25
C SER A 323 25.61 0.10 -3.18
N THR A 324 26.16 0.19 -4.39
CA THR A 324 25.89 1.25 -5.36
C THR A 324 24.91 0.83 -6.46
N GLY A 325 24.80 -0.48 -6.72
CA GLY A 325 23.85 -1.01 -7.70
C GLY A 325 23.95 -2.51 -7.95
N LEU A 326 22.92 -3.01 -8.63
CA LEU A 326 22.87 -4.33 -9.26
C LEU A 326 23.26 -4.18 -10.73
N VAL A 327 24.22 -4.97 -11.20
CA VAL A 327 24.70 -4.95 -12.58
C VAL A 327 24.04 -6.07 -13.37
N LEU A 328 23.38 -5.69 -14.46
CA LEU A 328 22.78 -6.59 -15.45
C LEU A 328 23.71 -6.61 -16.68
N ARG A 329 24.23 -7.79 -17.03
CA ARG A 329 25.11 -7.96 -18.19
C ARG A 329 24.27 -7.99 -19.47
N ALA A 330 24.61 -7.19 -20.49
CA ALA A 330 23.85 -7.13 -21.73
C ALA A 330 23.88 -8.47 -22.48
N GLY A 331 22.75 -8.87 -23.06
CA GLY A 331 22.57 -10.19 -23.68
C GLY A 331 23.27 -10.44 -25.01
N ARG A 332 24.29 -9.66 -25.42
CA ARG A 332 25.00 -9.89 -26.69
C ARG A 332 26.10 -10.96 -26.65
N ASP A 333 26.43 -11.49 -25.46
CA ASP A 333 27.44 -12.55 -25.28
C ASP A 333 26.90 -13.82 -24.58
N ALA A 334 25.58 -14.03 -24.53
CA ALA A 334 25.02 -15.29 -24.04
C ALA A 334 24.75 -16.24 -25.22
N PRO A 335 25.52 -17.32 -25.43
CA PRO A 335 25.17 -18.31 -26.43
C PRO A 335 23.84 -18.97 -26.03
N VAL A 336 22.94 -19.05 -27.01
CA VAL A 336 21.77 -19.94 -26.96
C VAL A 336 22.27 -21.33 -26.59
N GLN A 337 21.77 -21.87 -25.47
CA GLN A 337 22.05 -23.25 -25.06
C GLN A 337 21.47 -24.21 -26.11
N ALA A 338 22.33 -24.75 -26.96
CA ALA A 338 22.16 -26.08 -27.51
C ALA A 338 22.88 -27.05 -26.58
N GLU A 339 22.21 -28.16 -26.26
CA GLU A 339 22.65 -29.28 -25.42
C GLU A 339 24.16 -29.53 -25.45
N GLY A 340 24.82 -29.42 -24.29
CA GLY A 340 26.22 -29.78 -24.15
C GLY A 340 26.84 -29.27 -22.86
N THR A 341 27.41 -30.19 -22.08
CA THR A 341 28.15 -29.90 -20.85
C THR A 341 29.42 -29.11 -21.19
N GLN A 342 29.39 -27.78 -21.02
CA GLN A 342 30.59 -26.95 -21.00
C GLN A 342 30.83 -26.42 -19.58
N THR A 343 32.04 -26.68 -19.07
CA THR A 343 32.62 -26.02 -17.90
C THR A 343 32.69 -24.52 -18.14
N VAL A 344 31.85 -23.76 -17.43
CA VAL A 344 31.80 -22.29 -17.45
C VAL A 344 33.04 -21.75 -16.72
N GLY A 345 33.92 -21.07 -17.44
CA GLY A 345 34.96 -20.23 -16.83
C GLY A 345 34.33 -19.01 -16.15
N PRO A 346 34.99 -18.40 -15.14
CA PRO A 346 34.44 -17.23 -14.45
C PRO A 346 34.15 -16.12 -15.47
N PRO A 347 32.99 -15.45 -15.37
CA PRO A 347 32.62 -14.41 -16.32
C PRO A 347 33.61 -13.23 -16.25
N ALA A 348 33.86 -12.57 -17.38
CA ALA A 348 34.80 -11.46 -17.47
C ALA A 348 34.50 -10.37 -16.42
N ASP A 349 35.57 -9.86 -15.78
CA ASP A 349 35.49 -8.86 -14.72
C ASP A 349 35.05 -7.48 -15.25
N THR A 350 35.29 -7.19 -16.53
CA THR A 350 34.94 -5.92 -17.18
C THR A 350 33.80 -6.08 -18.18
N LEU A 351 32.85 -5.16 -18.13
CA LEU A 351 31.73 -5.07 -19.07
C LEU A 351 31.91 -3.86 -20.00
N ASP A 352 31.96 -4.12 -21.31
CA ASP A 352 31.97 -3.08 -22.34
C ASP A 352 30.60 -2.42 -22.50
N THR A 353 29.53 -3.23 -22.43
CA THR A 353 28.14 -2.76 -22.43
C THR A 353 27.29 -3.56 -21.44
N GLY A 354 26.63 -2.87 -20.54
CA GLY A 354 25.70 -3.44 -19.58
C GLY A 354 24.76 -2.39 -19.01
N TRP A 355 24.01 -2.80 -18.00
CA TRP A 355 23.06 -1.94 -17.31
C TRP A 355 23.28 -2.02 -15.82
N ARG A 356 23.00 -0.92 -15.13
CA ARG A 356 23.04 -0.85 -13.67
C ARG A 356 21.67 -0.41 -13.17
N VAL A 357 21.09 -1.23 -12.31
CA VAL A 357 19.97 -0.83 -11.47
C VAL A 357 20.56 -0.16 -10.23
N ARG A 358 20.35 1.14 -10.07
CA ARG A 358 20.67 1.86 -8.85
C ARG A 358 19.44 1.93 -7.95
N TRP A 359 19.63 1.54 -6.71
CA TRP A 359 18.60 1.65 -5.68
C TRP A 359 19.24 1.92 -4.33
N GLN A 360 18.66 2.84 -3.57
CA GLN A 360 19.16 3.22 -2.25
C GLN A 360 19.15 2.03 -1.26
N GLY A 361 18.19 1.12 -1.40
CA GLY A 361 18.06 -0.04 -0.51
C GLY A 361 19.15 -1.11 -0.65
N PHE A 362 20.08 -0.98 -1.61
CA PHE A 362 21.27 -1.84 -1.67
C PHE A 362 22.32 -1.50 -0.60
N ALA A 363 22.22 -0.32 0.02
CA ALA A 363 23.07 0.04 1.15
C ALA A 363 22.82 -0.85 2.38
N LEU A 364 23.88 -1.11 3.15
CA LEU A 364 23.76 -1.68 4.49
C LEU A 364 23.25 -0.59 5.45
N GLY A 365 22.33 -0.95 6.34
CA GLY A 365 21.69 -0.03 7.28
C GLY A 365 20.16 -0.12 7.29
N THR A 366 19.51 0.70 8.11
CA THR A 366 18.06 0.70 8.34
C THR A 366 17.59 2.12 8.66
N ASP A 367 16.29 2.37 8.52
CA ASP A 367 15.63 3.60 8.94
C ASP A 367 15.06 3.51 10.37
N LEU A 368 15.24 2.39 11.07
CA LEU A 368 14.76 2.18 12.44
C LEU A 368 15.04 3.37 13.37
N GLY A 369 16.29 3.82 13.45
CA GLY A 369 16.68 4.95 14.32
C GLY A 369 16.07 6.29 13.89
N ALA A 370 15.80 6.48 12.59
CA ALA A 370 15.13 7.68 12.09
C ALA A 370 13.65 7.69 12.52
N PHE A 371 12.97 6.54 12.45
CA PHE A 371 11.59 6.40 12.93
C PHE A 371 11.48 6.48 14.45
N GLN A 372 12.43 5.91 15.21
CA GLN A 372 12.52 6.12 16.66
C GLN A 372 12.67 7.60 17.01
N SER A 373 13.54 8.32 16.29
CA SER A 373 13.71 9.77 16.51
C SER A 373 12.40 10.53 16.31
N LEU A 374 11.63 10.22 15.27
CA LEU A 374 10.31 10.83 15.03
C LEU A 374 9.33 10.53 16.16
N ARG A 375 9.27 9.29 16.64
CA ARG A 375 8.45 8.91 17.80
C ARG A 375 8.88 9.64 19.08
N ASP A 376 10.17 9.98 19.19
CA ASP A 376 10.69 10.82 20.26
C ASP A 376 10.40 12.32 20.10
N GLY A 377 9.70 12.74 19.04
CA GLY A 377 9.44 14.14 18.73
C GLY A 377 10.64 14.88 18.11
N ARG A 378 11.65 14.15 17.60
CA ARG A 378 12.85 14.71 16.97
C ARG A 378 12.85 14.43 15.46
N VAL A 379 13.14 15.45 14.66
CA VAL A 379 13.27 15.29 13.21
C VAL A 379 14.64 14.70 12.87
N PRO A 380 14.74 13.52 12.24
CA PRO A 380 16.01 12.91 11.90
C PRO A 380 16.73 13.68 10.79
N SER A 381 18.07 13.57 10.74
CA SER A 381 18.89 14.27 9.75
C SER A 381 19.00 13.53 8.41
N ARG A 382 18.81 12.22 8.39
CA ARG A 382 18.87 11.39 7.18
C ARG A 382 18.06 10.11 7.31
N PHE A 383 17.67 9.57 6.17
CA PHE A 383 17.14 8.22 5.98
C PHE A 383 18.11 7.42 5.10
N THR A 384 18.28 6.15 5.42
CA THR A 384 19.13 5.17 4.76
C THR A 384 18.42 4.49 3.60
N LEU A 385 17.15 4.09 3.70
CA LEU A 385 16.47 3.29 2.66
C LEU A 385 15.42 4.09 1.88
N VAL A 386 14.68 4.96 2.55
CA VAL A 386 13.76 5.92 1.92
C VAL A 386 14.40 7.29 1.74
N SER A 387 13.80 8.15 0.91
CA SER A 387 14.31 9.52 0.69
C SER A 387 14.13 10.44 1.91
N GLY A 388 13.17 10.11 2.80
CA GLY A 388 12.82 10.96 3.94
C GLY A 388 12.08 12.23 3.54
N ASP A 389 11.52 12.27 2.33
CA ASP A 389 10.69 13.39 1.88
C ASP A 389 9.36 13.41 2.63
N GLY A 390 8.78 14.59 2.82
CA GLY A 390 7.45 14.71 3.43
C GLY A 390 7.28 16.00 4.21
N VAL A 391 6.50 15.95 5.29
CA VAL A 391 6.20 17.11 6.10
C VAL A 391 6.19 16.76 7.59
N VAL A 392 6.71 17.69 8.39
CA VAL A 392 6.55 17.73 9.84
C VAL A 392 5.83 19.02 10.19
N ALA A 393 4.85 18.95 11.08
CA ALA A 393 4.05 20.11 11.44
C ALA A 393 3.67 20.11 12.92
N THR A 394 3.51 21.31 13.45
CA THR A 394 2.95 21.57 14.78
C THR A 394 1.67 22.40 14.60
N ALA A 395 1.01 22.75 15.71
CA ALA A 395 -0.15 23.65 15.68
C ALA A 395 0.12 24.99 14.96
N SER A 396 1.36 25.47 14.92
CA SER A 396 1.73 26.77 14.33
C SER A 396 2.69 26.68 13.14
N GLU A 397 3.55 25.65 13.09
CA GLU A 397 4.65 25.60 12.12
C GLU A 397 4.51 24.42 11.16
N THR A 398 5.16 24.54 10.01
CA THR A 398 5.27 23.45 9.03
C THR A 398 6.61 23.48 8.37
N ARG A 399 7.26 22.32 8.35
CA ARG A 399 8.56 22.09 7.76
C ARG A 399 8.46 20.98 6.73
N VAL A 400 8.79 21.32 5.49
CA VAL A 400 9.00 20.31 4.43
C VAL A 400 10.31 19.59 4.71
N LEU A 401 10.28 18.26 4.61
CA LEU A 401 11.45 17.39 4.71
C LEU A 401 11.91 16.97 3.31
N GLY A 402 13.22 16.77 3.17
CA GLY A 402 13.84 16.28 1.94
C GLY A 402 13.66 17.21 0.73
N ARG A 403 13.56 16.61 -0.44
CA ARG A 403 13.34 17.26 -1.75
C ARG A 403 12.28 16.47 -2.54
N PRO A 404 11.01 16.48 -2.10
CA PRO A 404 9.93 15.80 -2.81
C PRO A 404 9.79 16.36 -4.22
N ARG A 405 9.19 15.56 -5.13
CA ARG A 405 9.00 15.98 -6.53
C ARG A 405 8.12 17.22 -6.66
N VAL A 406 7.13 17.34 -5.79
CA VAL A 406 6.31 18.53 -5.63
C VAL A 406 6.39 18.97 -4.17
N ALA A 407 6.75 20.23 -3.95
CA ALA A 407 6.63 20.93 -2.68
C ALA A 407 5.98 22.29 -2.94
N MET A 408 4.83 22.54 -2.33
CA MET A 408 4.14 23.83 -2.40
C MET A 408 3.78 24.29 -0.99
N THR A 409 3.98 25.57 -0.71
CA THR A 409 3.65 26.20 0.58
C THR A 409 3.19 27.63 0.38
N ASN A 410 2.27 28.10 1.23
CA ASN A 410 1.86 29.51 1.30
C ASN A 410 1.88 30.06 2.73
N GLY A 411 2.62 29.41 3.63
CA GLY A 411 2.73 29.77 5.06
C GLY A 411 1.66 29.16 5.95
N THR A 412 0.42 29.00 5.47
CA THR A 412 -0.68 28.37 6.24
C THR A 412 -0.94 26.92 5.84
N ALA A 413 -0.77 26.61 4.55
CA ALA A 413 -0.88 25.29 3.97
C ALA A 413 0.44 24.84 3.33
N ALA A 414 0.65 23.53 3.29
CA ALA A 414 1.75 22.91 2.56
C ALA A 414 1.28 21.63 1.87
N LEU A 415 1.82 21.29 0.71
CA LEU A 415 1.65 19.99 0.07
C LEU A 415 2.99 19.48 -0.41
N THR A 416 3.24 18.20 -0.14
CA THR A 416 4.38 17.43 -0.61
C THR A 416 3.89 16.16 -1.30
N ALA A 417 4.52 15.78 -2.42
CA ALA A 417 4.15 14.58 -3.16
C ALA A 417 5.33 13.99 -3.94
N GLN A 418 5.23 12.69 -4.23
CA GLN A 418 6.24 11.94 -5.00
C GLN A 418 5.97 11.89 -6.49
N ASP A 419 4.82 12.39 -6.92
CA ASP A 419 4.39 12.44 -8.31
C ASP A 419 4.17 13.88 -8.78
N THR A 420 4.37 14.14 -10.07
CA THR A 420 4.20 15.48 -10.65
C THR A 420 2.74 15.87 -10.88
N LEU A 421 1.81 14.90 -10.88
CA LEU A 421 0.38 15.16 -11.08
C LEU A 421 -0.24 15.85 -9.86
N ALA A 422 0.35 15.69 -8.68
CA ALA A 422 -0.03 16.37 -7.45
C ALA A 422 -0.01 17.90 -7.55
N ARG A 423 0.70 18.50 -8.52
CA ARG A 423 0.69 19.95 -8.77
C ARG A 423 -0.71 20.50 -9.02
N PHE A 424 -1.58 19.70 -9.62
CA PHE A 424 -2.97 20.05 -9.86
C PHE A 424 -3.76 20.01 -8.55
N ALA A 425 -3.59 18.98 -7.72
CA ALA A 425 -4.23 18.89 -6.40
C ALA A 425 -3.81 20.03 -5.48
N ALA A 426 -2.56 20.47 -5.55
CA ALA A 426 -2.04 21.55 -4.73
C ALA A 426 -2.74 22.90 -4.94
N SER A 427 -3.34 23.14 -6.12
CA SER A 427 -4.10 24.36 -6.36
C SER A 427 -5.37 24.43 -5.49
N LEU A 428 -5.94 23.29 -5.08
CA LEU A 428 -7.07 23.22 -4.13
C LEU A 428 -6.71 23.67 -2.72
N LEU A 429 -5.44 23.55 -2.32
CA LEU A 429 -5.01 23.89 -0.96
C LEU A 429 -4.44 25.30 -0.88
N VAL A 430 -3.73 25.73 -1.93
CA VAL A 430 -2.98 27.00 -1.91
C VAL A 430 -3.83 28.19 -2.34
N ARG A 431 -4.88 27.98 -3.15
CA ARG A 431 -5.73 29.06 -3.68
C ARG A 431 -7.05 29.26 -2.94
N THR A 432 -7.41 28.36 -2.04
CA THR A 432 -8.66 28.46 -1.28
C THR A 432 -8.39 29.21 0.04
N PRO A 433 -9.03 30.38 0.28
CA PRO A 433 -8.91 31.06 1.57
C PRO A 433 -9.44 30.16 2.69
N PRO A 434 -8.96 30.33 3.94
CA PRO A 434 -9.47 29.58 5.09
C PRO A 434 -10.99 29.75 5.19
N PRO A 435 -11.73 28.72 5.65
CA PRO A 435 -13.17 28.84 5.84
C PRO A 435 -13.46 30.04 6.76
N ALA A 436 -14.31 30.95 6.32
CA ALA A 436 -14.81 32.03 7.18
C ALA A 436 -15.55 31.43 8.39
N ALA A 437 -15.47 32.10 9.54
CA ALA A 437 -16.17 31.71 10.76
C ALA A 437 -17.69 31.51 10.50
N PRO A 438 -18.40 30.69 11.31
CA PRO A 438 -19.76 30.21 11.00
C PRO A 438 -20.87 31.28 10.88
N ASP A 439 -20.58 32.57 11.04
CA ASP A 439 -21.56 33.65 11.05
C ASP A 439 -21.48 34.52 9.80
N SER A 440 -21.88 33.98 8.65
CA SER A 440 -22.41 34.82 7.57
C SER A 440 -23.24 33.99 6.61
N GLY A 441 -24.56 34.14 6.74
CA GLY A 441 -25.49 33.69 5.71
C GLY A 441 -25.17 34.38 4.38
N ALA A 442 -25.24 33.61 3.31
CA ALA A 442 -25.13 34.01 1.90
C ALA A 442 -23.72 34.23 1.33
N VAL A 443 -23.05 33.15 0.92
CA VAL A 443 -22.39 33.04 -0.40
C VAL A 443 -22.52 31.61 -0.90
N ARG A 444 -23.38 31.41 -1.91
CA ARG A 444 -23.58 30.15 -2.62
C ARG A 444 -22.56 30.06 -3.77
N GLU A 445 -21.28 30.07 -3.42
CA GLU A 445 -20.25 29.47 -4.28
C GLU A 445 -20.27 27.97 -4.02
N ILE A 446 -20.18 27.15 -5.06
CA ILE A 446 -20.13 25.69 -4.98
C ILE A 446 -18.78 25.31 -4.33
N ARG A 447 -18.71 25.48 -3.02
CA ARG A 447 -17.73 24.85 -2.14
C ARG A 447 -18.09 23.37 -2.16
N ALA A 448 -17.14 22.50 -2.47
CA ALA A 448 -17.22 21.12 -2.01
C ALA A 448 -17.46 21.18 -0.49
N SER A 449 -18.71 20.98 -0.10
CA SER A 449 -19.26 21.24 1.23
C SER A 449 -18.81 20.18 2.24
N ASP A 450 -18.25 19.07 1.76
CA ASP A 450 -17.67 18.00 2.55
C ASP A 450 -16.14 17.93 2.31
N PRO A 451 -15.29 17.93 3.36
CA PRO A 451 -13.87 17.57 3.26
C PRO A 451 -13.60 16.31 2.43
N ALA A 452 -14.49 15.31 2.45
CA ALA A 452 -14.36 14.08 1.66
C ALA A 452 -14.47 14.33 0.14
N ASP A 453 -15.33 15.25 -0.29
CA ASP A 453 -15.50 15.59 -1.72
C ASP A 453 -14.28 16.32 -2.28
N ARG A 454 -13.57 17.09 -1.44
CA ARG A 454 -12.33 17.76 -1.82
C ARG A 454 -11.22 16.77 -2.14
N GLU A 455 -11.19 15.62 -1.45
CA GLU A 455 -10.13 14.63 -1.63
C GLU A 455 -10.19 13.94 -2.99
N VAL A 456 -11.40 13.72 -3.52
CA VAL A 456 -11.64 13.03 -4.81
C VAL A 456 -11.85 13.99 -5.98
N THR A 457 -11.65 15.29 -5.76
CA THR A 457 -11.83 16.32 -6.79
C THR A 457 -10.60 16.46 -7.68
N SER A 458 -10.80 16.44 -9.01
CA SER A 458 -9.76 16.72 -10.00
C SER A 458 -9.85 18.16 -10.51
N THR A 459 -8.91 19.02 -10.10
CA THR A 459 -8.80 20.39 -10.66
C THR A 459 -8.44 20.39 -12.13
N TRP A 460 -7.60 19.46 -12.56
CA TRP A 460 -7.27 19.27 -13.97
C TRP A 460 -8.53 19.00 -14.80
N ALA A 461 -9.39 18.06 -14.38
CA ALA A 461 -10.63 17.78 -15.11
C ALA A 461 -11.59 18.98 -15.11
N ARG A 462 -11.70 19.70 -13.99
CA ARG A 462 -12.50 20.94 -13.88
C ARG A 462 -12.04 22.01 -14.87
N GLU A 463 -10.74 22.13 -15.09
CA GLU A 463 -10.17 23.12 -16.00
C GLU A 463 -10.36 22.74 -17.48
N GLN A 464 -10.23 21.45 -17.81
CA GLN A 464 -10.32 21.00 -19.20
C GLN A 464 -11.76 20.90 -19.73
N LEU A 465 -12.69 20.41 -18.90
CA LEU A 465 -14.04 20.04 -19.34
C LEU A 465 -14.84 21.18 -20.00
N PRO A 466 -14.90 22.41 -19.44
CA PRO A 466 -15.71 23.48 -20.02
C PRO A 466 -15.29 23.83 -21.44
N THR A 467 -13.99 23.85 -21.71
CA THR A 467 -13.46 24.15 -23.04
C THR A 467 -13.78 23.04 -24.04
N LEU A 468 -13.65 21.78 -23.65
CA LEU A 468 -14.00 20.64 -24.51
C LEU A 468 -15.49 20.60 -24.83
N LEU A 469 -16.37 20.84 -23.84
CA LEU A 469 -17.82 20.91 -24.07
C LEU A 469 -18.20 22.07 -24.99
N ALA A 470 -17.58 23.24 -24.81
CA ALA A 470 -17.82 24.39 -25.68
C ALA A 470 -17.41 24.12 -27.13
N ARG A 471 -16.33 23.34 -27.35
CA ARG A 471 -15.88 22.93 -28.69
C ARG A 471 -16.72 21.80 -29.29
N LEU A 472 -17.26 20.91 -28.46
CA LEU A 472 -18.15 19.83 -28.90
C LEU A 472 -19.48 20.36 -29.45
N GLY A 473 -19.97 21.48 -28.92
CA GLY A 473 -21.20 22.14 -29.35
C GLY A 473 -22.37 21.94 -28.38
N ALA A 474 -23.51 22.57 -28.71
CA ALA A 474 -24.70 22.50 -27.86
C ALA A 474 -25.33 21.11 -27.90
N ARG A 475 -25.92 20.66 -26.78
CA ARG A 475 -26.58 19.34 -26.69
C ARG A 475 -27.51 19.04 -27.87
N ASP A 476 -28.34 20.01 -28.26
CA ASP A 476 -29.37 19.83 -29.28
C ASP A 476 -28.80 19.75 -30.71
N SER A 477 -27.53 20.12 -30.89
CA SER A 477 -26.80 19.95 -32.15
C SER A 477 -26.11 18.59 -32.30
N LEU A 478 -26.12 17.78 -31.24
CA LEU A 478 -25.51 16.45 -31.22
C LEU A 478 -26.53 15.36 -31.57
N ASP A 479 -26.04 14.28 -32.18
CA ASP A 479 -26.81 13.04 -32.37
C ASP A 479 -27.44 12.59 -31.05
N ASP A 480 -28.66 12.03 -31.09
CA ASP A 480 -29.39 11.53 -29.92
C ASP A 480 -28.55 10.62 -29.02
N VAL A 481 -27.67 9.83 -29.65
CA VAL A 481 -26.75 8.90 -28.98
C VAL A 481 -25.77 9.62 -28.03
N LEU A 482 -25.39 10.87 -28.34
CA LEU A 482 -24.41 11.67 -27.60
C LEU A 482 -25.05 12.61 -26.57
N GLN A 483 -26.36 12.86 -26.66
CA GLN A 483 -27.04 13.75 -25.72
C GLN A 483 -27.01 13.25 -24.27
N VAL A 484 -27.08 11.93 -24.06
CA VAL A 484 -27.01 11.31 -22.72
C VAL A 484 -25.63 11.49 -22.07
N PRO A 485 -24.50 11.08 -22.69
CA PRO A 485 -23.18 11.33 -22.10
C PRO A 485 -22.89 12.83 -21.94
N TYR A 486 -23.31 13.67 -22.89
CA TYR A 486 -23.20 15.13 -22.76
C TYR A 486 -23.91 15.64 -21.50
N ALA A 487 -25.12 15.15 -21.21
CA ALA A 487 -25.91 15.59 -20.06
C ALA A 487 -25.22 15.31 -18.72
N TYR A 488 -24.51 14.19 -18.60
CA TYR A 488 -23.74 13.87 -17.40
C TYR A 488 -22.50 14.74 -17.25
N LEU A 489 -21.82 15.06 -18.35
CA LEU A 489 -20.66 15.95 -18.36
C LEU A 489 -21.06 17.40 -18.06
N ASN A 490 -22.19 17.85 -18.59
CA ASN A 490 -22.66 19.21 -18.46
C ASN A 490 -23.11 19.51 -17.02
N GLY A 491 -22.38 20.40 -16.33
CA GLY A 491 -22.63 20.72 -14.92
C GLY A 491 -21.95 19.79 -13.93
N TRP A 492 -21.11 18.84 -14.40
CA TRP A 492 -20.25 18.06 -13.52
C TRP A 492 -19.19 18.96 -12.87
N ASP A 493 -19.05 18.82 -11.56
CA ASP A 493 -18.14 19.60 -10.73
C ASP A 493 -16.73 19.02 -10.66
N GLY A 494 -16.35 18.09 -11.55
CA GLY A 494 -15.02 17.45 -11.52
C GLY A 494 -14.73 16.56 -10.31
N SER A 495 -15.72 16.22 -9.48
CA SER A 495 -15.57 15.26 -8.37
C SER A 495 -15.68 13.81 -8.86
N TYR A 496 -14.76 12.96 -8.41
CA TYR A 496 -14.70 11.54 -8.77
C TYR A 496 -15.37 10.68 -7.68
N ARG A 497 -16.61 11.04 -7.31
CA ARG A 497 -17.38 10.28 -6.32
C ARG A 497 -17.76 8.90 -6.87
N ALA A 498 -17.88 7.91 -5.99
CA ALA A 498 -18.15 6.52 -6.37
C ALA A 498 -19.47 6.33 -7.13
N ASP A 499 -20.47 7.15 -6.84
CA ASP A 499 -21.80 7.13 -7.45
C ASP A 499 -21.90 7.94 -8.75
N ALA A 500 -20.89 8.75 -9.07
CA ALA A 500 -20.90 9.64 -10.23
C ALA A 500 -20.65 8.91 -11.56
N ILE A 501 -21.42 9.25 -12.59
CA ILE A 501 -21.29 8.69 -13.96
C ILE A 501 -20.37 9.56 -14.83
N ALA A 502 -20.41 10.87 -14.64
CA ALA A 502 -19.65 11.83 -15.43
C ALA A 502 -18.13 11.56 -15.48
N PRO A 503 -17.45 11.17 -14.38
CA PRO A 503 -16.02 10.88 -14.42
C PRO A 503 -15.67 9.75 -15.39
N SER A 504 -16.48 8.68 -15.40
CA SER A 504 -16.31 7.54 -16.31
C SER A 504 -16.46 7.96 -17.77
N VAL A 505 -17.49 8.75 -18.08
CA VAL A 505 -17.70 9.26 -19.45
C VAL A 505 -16.54 10.15 -19.88
N PHE A 506 -16.06 11.03 -19.00
CA PHE A 506 -14.97 11.95 -19.29
C PHE A 506 -13.65 11.20 -19.55
N GLU A 507 -13.26 10.29 -18.66
CA GLU A 507 -12.04 9.50 -18.77
C GLU A 507 -12.02 8.65 -20.05
N TRP A 508 -13.13 7.95 -20.35
CA TRP A 508 -13.22 7.15 -21.58
C TRP A 508 -13.22 8.01 -22.84
N TRP A 509 -13.81 9.20 -22.80
CA TRP A 509 -13.79 10.13 -23.92
C TRP A 509 -12.35 10.55 -24.25
N LEU A 510 -11.59 10.97 -23.24
CA LEU A 510 -10.20 11.36 -23.41
C LEU A 510 -9.30 10.18 -23.81
N ALA A 511 -9.51 9.00 -23.22
CA ALA A 511 -8.78 7.79 -23.59
C ALA A 511 -9.07 7.40 -25.04
N SER A 512 -10.34 7.39 -25.45
CA SER A 512 -10.74 7.08 -26.84
C SER A 512 -10.16 8.09 -27.84
N HIS A 513 -10.06 9.37 -27.46
CA HIS A 513 -9.42 10.38 -28.30
C HIS A 513 -7.93 10.11 -28.47
N ARG A 514 -7.22 9.84 -27.37
CA ARG A 514 -5.80 9.47 -27.42
C ARG A 514 -5.57 8.19 -28.21
N ASP A 515 -6.42 7.19 -28.09
CA ASP A 515 -6.25 5.95 -28.83
C ASP A 515 -6.41 6.17 -30.35
N LEU A 516 -7.17 7.20 -30.76
CA LEU A 516 -7.30 7.61 -32.15
C LEU A 516 -6.13 8.50 -32.66
N THR A 517 -5.64 9.43 -31.84
CA THR A 517 -4.71 10.49 -32.29
C THR A 517 -3.28 10.34 -31.76
N GLY A 518 -3.06 9.50 -30.75
CA GLY A 518 -1.82 9.37 -30.01
C GLY A 518 -1.61 10.43 -28.92
N HIS A 519 -2.55 11.36 -28.72
CA HIS A 519 -2.45 12.40 -27.69
C HIS A 519 -3.82 12.82 -27.14
N LEU A 520 -3.84 13.54 -26.01
CA LEU A 520 -5.07 14.10 -25.47
C LEU A 520 -5.61 15.23 -26.36
N PRO A 521 -6.94 15.48 -26.37
CA PRO A 521 -7.54 16.49 -27.23
C PRO A 521 -7.04 17.90 -26.90
N ASP A 522 -6.57 18.59 -27.93
CA ASP A 522 -6.23 20.01 -27.93
C ASP A 522 -7.41 20.83 -28.49
N PRO A 523 -8.11 21.62 -27.67
CA PRO A 523 -9.26 22.42 -28.12
C PRO A 523 -8.87 23.59 -29.05
N SER A 524 -7.58 23.81 -29.30
CA SER A 524 -7.08 24.77 -30.28
C SER A 524 -6.84 24.16 -31.66
N ASP A 525 -6.73 22.83 -31.77
CA ASP A 525 -6.55 22.12 -33.03
C ASP A 525 -7.90 21.78 -33.67
N SER A 526 -8.11 22.26 -34.90
CA SER A 526 -9.31 21.98 -35.68
C SER A 526 -9.55 20.48 -35.94
N LEU A 527 -8.49 19.68 -36.09
CA LEU A 527 -8.60 18.24 -36.32
C LEU A 527 -9.11 17.53 -35.07
N ASP A 528 -8.54 17.88 -33.91
CA ASP A 528 -9.00 17.35 -32.63
C ASP A 528 -10.46 17.72 -32.35
N VAL A 529 -10.82 19.00 -32.59
CA VAL A 529 -12.21 19.47 -32.42
C VAL A 529 -13.17 18.67 -33.31
N ALA A 530 -12.79 18.38 -34.56
CA ALA A 530 -13.62 17.59 -35.47
C ALA A 530 -13.78 16.12 -35.02
N LEU A 531 -12.82 15.58 -34.26
CA LEU A 531 -12.83 14.21 -33.76
C LEU A 531 -13.58 14.04 -32.43
N LEU A 532 -13.84 15.13 -31.70
CA LEU A 532 -14.52 15.10 -30.39
C LEU A 532 -15.85 14.31 -30.37
N PRO A 533 -16.79 14.47 -31.34
CA PRO A 533 -18.02 13.68 -31.34
C PRO A 533 -17.76 12.18 -31.57
N SER A 534 -16.77 11.86 -32.40
CA SER A 534 -16.41 10.47 -32.74
C SER A 534 -15.75 9.76 -31.58
N SER A 535 -14.82 10.42 -30.88
CA SER A 535 -14.20 9.85 -29.67
C SER A 535 -15.22 9.69 -28.54
N LEU A 536 -16.18 10.60 -28.37
CA LEU A 536 -17.26 10.45 -27.38
C LEU A 536 -18.20 9.29 -27.72
N ARG A 537 -18.47 9.07 -29.02
CA ARG A 537 -19.27 7.94 -29.49
C ARG A 537 -18.59 6.61 -29.19
N ILE A 538 -17.29 6.51 -29.41
CA ILE A 538 -16.47 5.33 -29.09
C ILE A 538 -16.46 5.07 -27.59
N ALA A 539 -16.18 6.10 -26.79
CA ALA A 539 -16.19 6.03 -25.33
C ALA A 539 -17.50 5.45 -24.79
N ARG A 540 -18.64 5.96 -25.27
CA ARG A 540 -19.96 5.45 -24.91
C ARG A 540 -20.14 3.99 -25.31
N ALA A 541 -19.71 3.61 -26.51
CA ALA A 541 -19.81 2.23 -26.98
C ALA A 541 -18.98 1.28 -26.10
N GLU A 542 -17.75 1.65 -25.76
CA GLU A 542 -16.90 0.86 -24.87
C GLU A 542 -17.53 0.70 -23.47
N LEU A 543 -18.04 1.79 -22.90
CA LEU A 543 -18.70 1.75 -21.59
C LEU A 543 -19.93 0.84 -21.61
N ARG A 544 -20.73 0.93 -22.67
CA ARG A 544 -21.90 0.08 -22.88
C ARG A 544 -21.52 -1.39 -22.96
N ASP A 545 -20.50 -1.71 -23.75
CA ASP A 545 -20.13 -3.08 -24.08
C ASP A 545 -19.39 -3.78 -22.93
N ARG A 546 -18.58 -3.03 -22.16
CA ARG A 546 -17.84 -3.58 -21.00
C ARG A 546 -18.64 -3.62 -19.71
N TYR A 547 -19.47 -2.62 -19.44
CA TYR A 547 -20.08 -2.43 -18.11
C TYR A 547 -21.61 -2.54 -18.10
N GLY A 548 -22.27 -2.47 -19.25
CA GLY A 548 -23.71 -2.64 -19.39
C GLY A 548 -24.40 -1.48 -20.09
N ALA A 549 -25.62 -1.72 -20.54
CA ALA A 549 -26.31 -0.80 -21.44
C ALA A 549 -26.87 0.48 -20.79
N ARG A 550 -27.07 0.50 -19.47
CA ARG A 550 -27.69 1.64 -18.78
C ARG A 550 -26.60 2.56 -18.24
N PRO A 551 -26.78 3.89 -18.27
CA PRO A 551 -25.82 4.82 -17.70
C PRO A 551 -25.51 4.57 -16.21
N MET A 552 -26.48 4.06 -15.45
CA MET A 552 -26.31 3.68 -14.04
C MET A 552 -25.31 2.55 -13.82
N ASP A 553 -25.00 1.79 -14.86
CA ASP A 553 -23.96 0.75 -14.82
C ASP A 553 -22.55 1.35 -14.97
N TRP A 554 -22.43 2.63 -15.35
CA TRP A 554 -21.16 3.35 -15.60
C TRP A 554 -20.68 4.19 -14.41
N ARG A 555 -21.19 3.96 -13.20
CA ARG A 555 -20.76 4.68 -12.00
C ARG A 555 -19.28 4.46 -11.73
N TRP A 556 -18.56 5.53 -11.40
CA TRP A 556 -17.11 5.52 -11.20
C TRP A 556 -16.63 4.41 -10.27
N GLY A 557 -17.28 4.21 -9.12
CA GLY A 557 -16.90 3.18 -8.15
C GLY A 557 -17.00 1.76 -8.71
N ARG A 558 -17.95 1.50 -9.62
CA ARG A 558 -18.07 0.19 -10.27
C ARG A 558 -16.94 -0.05 -11.27
N LEU A 559 -16.55 0.99 -12.00
CA LEU A 559 -15.49 0.89 -13.01
C LEU A 559 -14.10 0.76 -12.38
N GLN A 560 -13.91 1.41 -11.24
CA GLN A 560 -12.67 1.33 -10.50
C GLN A 560 -12.53 0.00 -9.75
N GLY A 561 -13.61 -0.60 -9.26
CA GLY A 561 -13.54 -1.82 -8.46
C GLY A 561 -12.80 -1.63 -7.12
N GLY A 562 -12.75 -2.70 -6.32
CA GLY A 562 -12.09 -2.70 -5.01
C GLY A 562 -10.60 -3.04 -5.04
N PRO A 563 -9.89 -2.83 -3.92
CA PRO A 563 -8.64 -3.52 -3.64
C PRO A 563 -8.84 -5.05 -3.63
N GLN A 564 -7.78 -5.79 -3.94
CA GLN A 564 -7.78 -7.25 -4.03
C GLN A 564 -6.83 -7.86 -3.01
N TYR A 565 -7.23 -8.96 -2.37
CA TYR A 565 -6.32 -9.73 -1.51
C TYR A 565 -5.39 -10.56 -2.40
N PRO A 566 -4.06 -10.32 -2.35
CA PRO A 566 -3.06 -11.13 -3.03
C PRO A 566 -3.25 -12.62 -2.74
N VAL A 567 -3.13 -13.45 -3.77
CA VAL A 567 -3.29 -14.91 -3.75
C VAL A 567 -4.71 -15.39 -3.41
N LEU A 568 -5.27 -14.95 -2.27
CA LEU A 568 -6.52 -15.45 -1.71
C LEU A 568 -7.75 -14.99 -2.50
N GLY A 569 -7.71 -13.78 -3.09
CA GLY A 569 -8.85 -13.23 -3.82
C GLY A 569 -9.17 -13.94 -5.13
N HIS A 570 -8.25 -14.76 -5.66
CA HIS A 570 -8.41 -15.46 -6.94
C HIS A 570 -8.74 -16.96 -6.77
N ARG A 571 -8.61 -17.50 -5.54
CA ARG A 571 -8.96 -18.89 -5.27
C ARG A 571 -10.49 -19.02 -5.29
N GLY A 572 -11.03 -20.11 -5.81
CA GLY A 572 -12.48 -20.35 -5.76
C GLY A 572 -12.96 -20.73 -4.35
N GLY A 573 -14.27 -20.76 -4.12
CA GLY A 573 -14.87 -21.32 -2.88
C GLY A 573 -15.53 -20.30 -1.96
N ALA A 574 -15.97 -20.74 -0.78
CA ALA A 574 -16.68 -19.90 0.19
C ALA A 574 -15.72 -19.00 0.99
N ALA A 575 -14.57 -19.53 1.44
CA ALA A 575 -13.56 -18.75 2.15
C ALA A 575 -12.92 -17.67 1.25
N ALA A 576 -12.64 -18.01 -0.01
CA ALA A 576 -12.05 -17.06 -0.95
C ALA A 576 -13.01 -15.95 -1.40
N ARG A 577 -14.34 -16.20 -1.39
CA ARG A 577 -15.35 -15.14 -1.60
C ARG A 577 -15.25 -14.00 -0.58
N ARG A 578 -14.76 -14.26 0.63
CA ARG A 578 -14.47 -13.24 1.65
C ARG A 578 -13.32 -12.30 1.26
N PHE A 579 -12.43 -12.77 0.37
CA PHE A 579 -11.22 -12.09 -0.08
C PHE A 579 -11.29 -11.62 -1.55
N HIS A 580 -12.39 -11.93 -2.26
CA HIS A 580 -12.50 -11.75 -3.71
C HIS A 580 -12.69 -10.30 -4.12
N ASP A 581 -13.39 -9.49 -3.33
CA ASP A 581 -13.64 -8.07 -3.61
C ASP A 581 -13.64 -7.26 -2.32
N GLY A 582 -12.58 -6.48 -2.09
CA GLY A 582 -12.59 -5.50 -1.02
C GLY A 582 -13.64 -4.44 -1.30
N LEU A 583 -14.70 -4.37 -0.51
CA LEU A 583 -15.57 -3.19 -0.49
C LEU A 583 -14.69 -1.99 -0.13
N GLY A 584 -14.49 -1.08 -1.09
CA GLY A 584 -13.60 0.06 -0.94
C GLY A 584 -14.13 1.26 -1.72
N ALA A 585 -13.99 2.45 -1.15
CA ALA A 585 -14.27 3.67 -1.88
C ALA A 585 -13.19 3.87 -2.96
N PRO A 586 -13.56 4.00 -4.23
CA PRO A 586 -12.59 4.27 -5.29
C PRO A 586 -11.75 5.49 -4.91
N GLY A 587 -10.45 5.43 -5.17
CA GLY A 587 -9.61 6.62 -5.16
C GLY A 587 -10.17 7.68 -6.11
N GLY A 588 -9.72 8.92 -5.96
CA GLY A 588 -10.03 9.98 -6.91
C GLY A 588 -9.29 9.79 -8.24
N HIS A 589 -9.25 10.83 -9.04
CA HIS A 589 -8.37 10.93 -10.20
C HIS A 589 -6.88 11.03 -9.77
N PRO A 590 -5.88 10.65 -10.59
CA PRO A 590 -4.46 10.85 -10.27
C PRO A 590 -4.08 12.30 -9.92
N THR A 591 -4.84 13.28 -10.37
CA THR A 591 -4.61 14.71 -10.06
C THR A 591 -5.43 15.23 -8.88
N ALA A 592 -6.21 14.38 -8.20
CA ALA A 592 -6.97 14.71 -6.99
C ALA A 592 -6.12 14.48 -5.73
N LEU A 593 -6.42 15.12 -4.60
CA LEU A 593 -5.63 15.01 -3.36
C LEU A 593 -5.45 13.55 -2.92
N ARG A 594 -6.51 12.74 -2.95
CA ARG A 594 -6.47 11.29 -2.84
C ARG A 594 -6.32 10.69 -4.24
N PRO A 595 -5.12 10.23 -4.61
CA PRO A 595 -4.90 9.71 -5.95
C PRO A 595 -5.66 8.39 -6.14
N GLY A 596 -5.94 8.06 -7.39
CA GLY A 596 -6.54 6.78 -7.77
C GLY A 596 -6.29 6.49 -9.25
N PRO A 597 -6.80 5.37 -9.76
CA PRO A 597 -6.46 4.92 -11.11
C PRO A 597 -7.10 5.83 -12.16
N SER A 598 -6.49 5.83 -13.34
CA SER A 598 -7.00 6.53 -14.52
C SER A 598 -6.69 5.72 -15.76
N VAL A 599 -7.58 5.78 -16.75
CA VAL A 599 -7.35 5.21 -18.09
C VAL A 599 -6.67 6.23 -19.00
N VAL A 600 -6.69 7.52 -18.61
CA VAL A 600 -6.15 8.65 -19.37
C VAL A 600 -4.64 8.84 -19.22
N PHE A 601 -4.00 8.47 -18.11
CA PHE A 601 -2.54 8.66 -17.96
C PHE A 601 -1.76 7.38 -18.28
N GLU A 602 -0.75 7.49 -19.15
CA GLU A 602 0.26 6.45 -19.40
C GLU A 602 1.41 6.56 -18.39
N GLY A 603 2.12 5.46 -18.13
CA GLY A 603 3.16 5.37 -17.10
C GLY A 603 2.70 4.64 -15.84
N PRO A 604 3.49 4.64 -14.74
CA PRO A 604 3.04 4.04 -13.49
C PRO A 604 1.77 4.77 -13.03
N ARG A 605 0.75 4.02 -12.62
CA ARG A 605 -0.57 4.55 -12.21
C ARG A 605 -0.73 4.43 -10.69
N PRO A 606 -1.40 5.39 -10.03
CA PRO A 606 -1.82 5.19 -8.65
C PRO A 606 -2.73 3.98 -8.58
N GLY A 607 -2.54 3.16 -7.56
CA GLY A 607 -3.44 2.03 -7.31
C GLY A 607 -4.73 2.46 -6.62
N ARG A 608 -5.64 1.49 -6.46
CA ARG A 608 -6.98 1.68 -5.85
C ARG A 608 -6.95 1.83 -4.33
N ALA A 609 -5.97 1.20 -3.69
CA ALA A 609 -5.83 1.16 -2.24
C ALA A 609 -5.01 2.37 -1.77
N VAL A 610 -5.69 3.35 -1.17
CA VAL A 610 -5.04 4.50 -0.53
C VAL A 610 -5.46 4.58 0.92
N TRP A 611 -4.47 4.53 1.81
CA TRP A 611 -4.65 4.79 3.23
C TRP A 611 -4.61 6.30 3.46
N THR A 612 -5.55 6.80 4.27
CA THR A 612 -5.57 8.21 4.65
C THR A 612 -5.39 8.34 6.15
N LEU A 613 -4.45 9.20 6.55
CA LEU A 613 -4.24 9.62 7.91
C LEU A 613 -4.57 11.10 8.01
N ARG A 614 -5.36 11.48 9.02
CA ARG A 614 -5.60 12.86 9.40
C ARG A 614 -5.18 13.05 10.84
N THR A 615 -4.26 13.96 11.10
CA THR A 615 -3.83 14.34 12.44
C THR A 615 -4.27 15.76 12.71
N ASP A 616 -5.12 15.95 13.70
CA ASP A 616 -5.40 17.27 14.28
C ASP A 616 -4.15 17.73 15.02
N LEU A 617 -3.51 18.79 14.53
CA LEU A 617 -2.24 19.26 15.08
C LEU A 617 -2.38 20.02 16.41
N GLN A 618 -3.60 20.36 16.83
CA GLN A 618 -3.87 20.97 18.13
C GLN A 618 -4.11 19.92 19.21
N THR A 619 -4.96 18.94 18.92
CA THR A 619 -5.37 17.93 19.91
C THR A 619 -4.52 16.67 19.87
N GLY A 620 -3.80 16.44 18.76
CA GLY A 620 -3.10 15.18 18.50
C GLY A 620 -4.03 14.03 18.13
N ARG A 621 -5.35 14.28 18.01
CA ARG A 621 -6.31 13.26 17.58
C ARG A 621 -6.01 12.82 16.15
N VAL A 622 -6.01 11.52 15.95
CA VAL A 622 -5.65 10.92 14.67
C VAL A 622 -6.84 10.16 14.12
N ALA A 623 -7.21 10.42 12.87
CA ALA A 623 -8.22 9.71 12.15
C ALA A 623 -7.60 8.88 11.02
N VAL A 624 -7.87 7.57 10.97
CA VAL A 624 -7.34 6.68 9.92
C VAL A 624 -8.49 6.14 9.08
N ARG A 625 -8.31 6.15 7.76
CA ARG A 625 -9.21 5.51 6.79
C ARG A 625 -8.47 4.42 6.02
N SER A 626 -8.90 3.18 6.21
CA SER A 626 -8.44 2.01 5.45
C SER A 626 -9.03 2.01 4.03
N PRO A 627 -8.28 1.57 3.01
CA PRO A 627 -8.80 1.39 1.66
C PRO A 627 -9.72 0.17 1.49
N ALA A 628 -9.59 -0.82 2.36
CA ALA A 628 -10.39 -2.03 2.35
C ALA A 628 -11.13 -2.19 3.68
N LEU A 629 -12.44 -2.45 3.61
CA LEU A 629 -13.21 -2.87 4.78
C LEU A 629 -12.84 -4.33 5.10
N ARG A 630 -12.38 -4.60 6.33
CA ARG A 630 -12.42 -5.98 6.83
C ARG A 630 -13.89 -6.33 7.03
N PRO A 631 -14.39 -7.45 6.50
CA PRO A 631 -15.66 -7.99 6.98
C PRO A 631 -15.46 -8.36 8.46
N ARG A 632 -15.98 -7.54 9.38
CA ARG A 632 -16.12 -7.95 10.79
C ARG A 632 -16.95 -9.23 10.82
N ILE A 633 -16.59 -10.15 11.71
CA ILE A 633 -17.31 -11.43 11.91
C ILE A 633 -18.67 -11.23 12.61
N ALA A 634 -19.03 -10.01 13.03
CA ALA A 634 -20.36 -9.70 13.52
C ALA A 634 -20.83 -8.35 12.97
N ASP A 635 -22.06 -8.31 12.49
CA ASP A 635 -22.86 -7.11 12.16
C ASP A 635 -22.49 -6.30 10.91
N ILE A 636 -22.65 -6.90 9.72
CA ILE A 636 -23.06 -6.14 8.53
C ILE A 636 -24.42 -6.68 8.08
N THR A 637 -25.49 -6.13 8.66
CA THR A 637 -26.89 -6.48 8.30
C THR A 637 -27.49 -5.60 7.22
N ASP A 638 -26.75 -4.64 6.63
CA ASP A 638 -27.29 -3.82 5.54
C ASP A 638 -26.27 -3.56 4.41
N PRO A 639 -26.47 -4.11 3.20
CA PRO A 639 -25.68 -3.77 2.02
C PRO A 639 -26.05 -2.40 1.40
N ASP A 640 -27.11 -1.73 1.85
CA ASP A 640 -27.53 -0.40 1.41
C ASP A 640 -27.01 0.75 2.31
N ASP A 641 -26.40 0.43 3.47
CA ASP A 641 -25.51 1.38 4.14
C ASP A 641 -24.32 1.59 3.19
N GLY A 642 -24.33 2.70 2.45
CA GLY A 642 -23.25 3.11 1.55
C GLY A 642 -21.88 3.07 2.26
N PRO A 643 -20.74 3.22 1.55
CA PRO A 643 -19.40 3.02 2.10
C PRO A 643 -19.11 3.95 3.28
N GLY A 644 -19.59 3.56 4.46
CA GLY A 644 -19.36 4.18 5.75
C GLY A 644 -17.95 3.80 6.12
N SER A 645 -17.02 4.62 5.66
CA SER A 645 -15.63 4.56 6.07
C SER A 645 -15.59 4.57 7.59
N LEU A 646 -15.08 3.51 8.22
CA LEU A 646 -14.62 3.53 9.60
C LEU A 646 -13.54 4.62 9.69
N LEU A 647 -13.95 5.84 10.01
CA LEU A 647 -13.05 6.91 10.42
C LEU A 647 -12.69 6.58 11.87
N ILE A 648 -11.54 5.95 12.03
CA ILE A 648 -11.03 5.52 13.32
C ILE A 648 -10.43 6.75 13.99
N GLU A 649 -11.16 7.41 14.88
CA GLU A 649 -10.63 8.55 15.62
C GLU A 649 -9.98 8.10 16.94
N VAL A 650 -8.68 8.33 17.05
CA VAL A 650 -7.83 7.93 18.15
C VAL A 650 -7.41 9.16 18.94
N ASP A 651 -7.73 9.18 20.23
CA ASP A 651 -7.20 10.17 21.16
C ASP A 651 -5.93 9.61 21.84
N PRO A 652 -4.71 10.12 21.53
CA PRO A 652 -3.47 9.64 22.15
C PRO A 652 -3.46 9.75 23.68
N SER A 653 -4.24 10.67 24.24
CA SER A 653 -4.30 10.93 25.68
C SER A 653 -5.33 10.05 26.42
N GLY A 654 -6.14 9.30 25.67
CA GLY A 654 -7.19 8.44 26.24
C GLY A 654 -6.63 7.32 27.13
N PRO A 655 -7.45 6.74 28.03
CA PRO A 655 -7.07 5.56 28.79
C PRO A 655 -6.90 4.35 27.87
N MET A 656 -6.14 3.35 28.34
CA MET A 656 -6.11 2.05 27.65
C MET A 656 -7.53 1.43 27.62
N PRO A 657 -7.85 0.57 26.63
CA PRO A 657 -9.07 -0.24 26.65
C PRO A 657 -9.24 -1.05 27.94
N SER A 658 -10.48 -1.42 28.28
CA SER A 658 -10.78 -2.14 29.53
C SER A 658 -10.27 -3.58 29.54
N ALA A 659 -10.37 -4.27 28.41
CA ALA A 659 -9.81 -5.61 28.21
C ALA A 659 -8.34 -5.47 27.78
N LEU A 660 -7.45 -6.05 28.59
CA LEU A 660 -6.01 -5.95 28.38
C LEU A 660 -5.35 -7.31 28.39
N LEU A 661 -4.44 -7.53 27.44
CA LEU A 661 -3.50 -8.63 27.44
C LEU A 661 -2.16 -8.14 28.01
N SER A 662 -1.66 -8.82 29.04
CA SER A 662 -0.31 -8.59 29.56
C SER A 662 0.63 -9.64 28.98
N LEU A 663 1.64 -9.23 28.20
CA LEU A 663 2.77 -10.09 27.90
C LEU A 663 3.74 -10.00 29.07
N THR A 664 4.09 -11.15 29.64
CA THR A 664 4.95 -11.23 30.84
C THR A 664 6.16 -12.10 30.56
N PRO A 665 7.30 -11.87 31.24
CA PRO A 665 8.43 -12.77 31.18
C PRO A 665 8.00 -14.19 31.55
N ALA A 666 8.42 -15.18 30.77
CA ALA A 666 8.17 -16.58 31.14
C ALA A 666 8.89 -16.93 32.44
N SER A 667 8.17 -17.61 33.34
CA SER A 667 8.73 -18.12 34.60
C SER A 667 9.89 -19.09 34.30
N SER A 668 11.09 -18.79 34.82
CA SER A 668 12.33 -19.57 34.60
C SER A 668 12.27 -20.99 35.13
#